data_AF-A0AAX4NY37-F1
#
_entry.id   AF-A0AAX4NY37-F1
#
_cell.length_a   1.000
_cell.length_b   1.000
_cell.length_c   1.000
_cell.angle_alpha   90.00
_cell.angle_beta   90.00
_cell.angle_gamma   90.00
#
_symmetry.space_group_name_H-M   'P 1'
#
loop_
_entity.id
_entity.type
_entity.pdbx_description
1 polymer ?
#
loop_
_entity_poly.entity_id
_entity_poly.type
_entity_poly.pdbx_seq_one_letter_code
_entity_poly.pdbx_strand_id
1 'polypeptide(L)'
;MEVLRRQQRLVCAAKARSVPAQSSYRRAVHRALLCGRSRSQIRVRAASEQSSGQSSSQSIERQSDSDRIPAFSVTLGEVVRLLPLVSTPENLNSELAVEGLSNDSREVASNFVYFCIEGTVQDGHDFAAQAAEKGAVAIVASKEVDVHGADVPVLLVEDTQASLAVASKAFYGDPSSRLKTVAVTGTNGKTTTTWLVRGILEEAGFITGLVGTVEYALAEHRLDKWGRVWQSNEEDPTLEMQRTLPAHIVPYLGKYEVQNTTPDALQVQRIMASMLDQGGEAIVMEASSHALAMGRCDNVEVDVGVFTNLSRDHMDFHGDMGSYLNAKLRLFQIVSSAQGAGVVNLDDPAAESFLEEAKGRGLRVLTYSSSPSSGADVVCLSADLSLFKTELVVGVKATGAQIEIESSLLGRANVSNILGAVAAGVAMGYPTDVIAGGIQSTEFVPGRYELINEGQDFAVLVDYAHTPDALANVLDDVKAMGAKRVITVFGCGGCRDTGKRPLMGQIAHEKSDIVFVTSDNPRTENPDVVIDDIVAGFSSELYERFQVDKELGLHWLQDIHNLDPVYIPESTTRRWEKFKYIGNRSRAQKLQNEVKRYVVQERYYAIRLAIGMAQAGDAVVIAGKGHEDYQILADEEYQPVKSWFDDRVESYAALQEMAKIQAAGWRTNELPWTWGKPELPIDPDDLE
;
A
#
# COMPACT_ATOMS: atom_id res chain seq x y z
N MET A 1 -21.49 1.00 25.94
CA MET A 1 -20.83 -0.07 26.75
C MET A 1 -21.69 -1.32 26.95
N GLU A 2 -22.93 -1.22 27.45
CA GLU A 2 -23.78 -2.41 27.69
C GLU A 2 -24.38 -3.00 26.40
N VAL A 3 -24.58 -2.17 25.36
CA VAL A 3 -24.95 -2.57 23.99
C VAL A 3 -23.79 -3.32 23.30
N LEU A 4 -22.56 -2.84 23.44
CA LEU A 4 -21.32 -3.51 22.97
C LEU A 4 -21.15 -4.90 23.60
N ARG A 5 -21.43 -5.05 24.90
CA ARG A 5 -21.41 -6.36 25.59
C ARG A 5 -22.53 -7.30 25.12
N ARG A 6 -23.67 -6.76 24.65
CA ARG A 6 -24.77 -7.54 24.10
C ARG A 6 -24.48 -7.99 22.66
N GLN A 7 -23.77 -7.17 21.89
CA GLN A 7 -23.29 -7.50 20.54
C GLN A 7 -22.16 -8.55 20.54
N GLN A 8 -21.20 -8.47 21.48
CA GLN A 8 -20.17 -9.53 21.66
C GLN A 8 -20.75 -10.92 21.96
N ARG A 9 -21.90 -11.00 22.65
CA ARG A 9 -22.56 -12.28 22.96
C ARG A 9 -23.22 -12.94 21.74
N LEU A 10 -23.68 -12.15 20.76
CA LEU A 10 -24.22 -12.66 19.50
C LEU A 10 -23.09 -13.17 18.59
N VAL A 11 -21.93 -12.51 18.60
CA VAL A 11 -20.71 -12.95 17.88
C VAL A 11 -20.19 -14.28 18.43
N CYS A 12 -20.28 -14.53 19.74
CA CYS A 12 -19.88 -15.81 20.32
C CYS A 12 -20.80 -16.99 19.94
N ALA A 13 -22.08 -16.74 19.63
CA ALA A 13 -23.03 -17.81 19.27
C ALA A 13 -22.80 -18.38 17.85
N ALA A 14 -22.09 -17.65 16.98
CA ALA A 14 -21.73 -18.11 15.63
C ALA A 14 -20.50 -19.04 15.59
N LYS A 15 -19.81 -19.26 16.72
CA LYS A 15 -18.59 -20.10 16.83
C LYS A 15 -18.81 -21.62 16.64
N ALA A 16 -20.05 -22.09 16.43
CA ALA A 16 -20.40 -23.51 16.57
C ALA A 16 -20.52 -24.35 15.28
N ARG A 17 -19.98 -23.91 14.13
CA ARG A 17 -19.98 -24.76 12.91
C ARG A 17 -18.60 -24.81 12.25
N SER A 18 -17.78 -25.77 12.71
CA SER A 18 -16.54 -26.18 12.08
C SER A 18 -16.80 -26.93 10.77
N VAL A 19 -16.21 -26.48 9.67
CA VAL A 19 -16.03 -27.26 8.43
C VAL A 19 -14.52 -27.47 8.22
N PRO A 20 -14.03 -28.70 7.96
CA PRO A 20 -12.61 -28.96 7.79
C PRO A 20 -12.21 -28.93 6.31
N ALA A 21 -11.29 -28.03 5.93
CA ALA A 21 -10.27 -28.15 4.89
C ALA A 21 -9.47 -26.83 4.83
N GLN A 22 -8.24 -26.84 5.32
CA GLN A 22 -7.37 -25.64 5.34
C GLN A 22 -6.62 -25.53 4.00
N SER A 23 -6.85 -24.44 3.26
CA SER A 23 -6.18 -24.13 1.98
C SER A 23 -4.73 -23.64 2.16
N SER A 24 -3.95 -23.74 1.09
CA SER A 24 -2.54 -23.32 0.94
C SER A 24 -2.30 -21.84 1.21
N TYR A 25 -3.27 -20.96 0.93
CA TYR A 25 -3.18 -19.52 1.22
C TYR A 25 -3.00 -19.25 2.72
N ARG A 26 -3.69 -20.00 3.59
CA ARG A 26 -3.48 -19.93 5.05
C ARG A 26 -2.12 -20.44 5.49
N ARG A 27 -1.38 -21.20 4.68
CA ARG A 27 0.00 -21.57 5.04
C ARG A 27 1.04 -20.56 4.55
N ALA A 28 0.69 -19.65 3.64
CA ALA A 28 1.56 -18.60 3.14
C ALA A 28 1.32 -17.29 3.91
N VAL A 29 0.07 -16.82 3.98
CA VAL A 29 -0.29 -15.58 4.69
C VAL A 29 -0.26 -15.77 6.21
N HIS A 30 -0.67 -16.91 6.75
CA HIS A 30 -0.52 -17.17 8.20
C HIS A 30 0.92 -17.56 8.60
N ARG A 31 1.79 -18.00 7.66
CA ARG A 31 3.23 -18.11 7.92
C ARG A 31 3.91 -16.75 7.94
N ALA A 32 3.53 -15.89 6.99
CA ALA A 32 4.07 -14.55 6.86
C ALA A 32 3.55 -13.61 7.96
N LEU A 33 2.36 -13.89 8.53
CA LEU A 33 1.75 -13.04 9.56
C LEU A 33 1.79 -13.62 10.99
N LEU A 34 2.00 -14.92 11.20
CA LEU A 34 2.03 -15.52 12.54
C LEU A 34 3.04 -16.68 12.60
N CYS A 35 4.29 -16.35 12.96
CA CYS A 35 5.35 -17.23 13.46
C CYS A 35 5.67 -18.53 12.68
N GLY A 36 6.90 -18.53 12.14
CA GLY A 36 7.85 -19.63 12.32
C GLY A 36 7.70 -20.83 11.40
N ARG A 37 8.58 -20.94 10.41
CA ARG A 37 8.95 -22.26 9.89
C ARG A 37 10.48 -22.42 9.96
N SER A 38 10.89 -23.36 10.80
CA SER A 38 12.21 -24.00 10.90
C SER A 38 13.43 -23.11 11.21
N ARG A 39 13.72 -22.97 12.52
CA ARG A 39 15.06 -22.78 13.14
C ARG A 39 16.24 -22.49 12.19
N SER A 40 16.28 -21.32 11.55
CA SER A 40 17.51 -20.55 11.47
C SER A 40 17.48 -19.65 12.70
N GLN A 41 18.12 -20.10 13.78
CA GLN A 41 18.37 -19.18 14.90
C GLN A 41 19.10 -17.97 14.32
N ILE A 42 18.55 -16.77 14.50
CA ILE A 42 19.34 -15.54 14.54
C ILE A 42 20.44 -15.82 15.58
N ARG A 43 21.63 -16.19 15.10
CA ARG A 43 22.79 -16.36 15.96
C ARG A 43 23.28 -14.96 16.27
N VAL A 44 22.72 -14.37 17.31
CA VAL A 44 23.35 -13.26 18.02
C VAL A 44 24.73 -13.77 18.43
N ARG A 45 25.79 -13.32 17.75
CA ARG A 45 27.18 -13.61 18.13
C ARG A 45 27.47 -12.86 19.43
N ALA A 46 27.12 -13.46 20.56
CA ALA A 46 27.69 -13.07 21.83
C ALA A 46 29.17 -13.49 21.81
N ALA A 47 30.06 -12.51 21.69
CA ALA A 47 31.47 -12.69 22.01
C ALA A 47 31.54 -13.17 23.47
N SER A 48 32.05 -14.38 23.72
CA SER A 48 32.47 -14.76 25.06
C SER A 48 33.72 -15.64 25.01
N GLU A 49 34.71 -15.15 25.73
CA GLU A 49 35.94 -15.83 26.10
C GLU A 49 35.64 -17.07 26.94
N GLN A 50 36.56 -18.02 26.87
CA GLN A 50 36.55 -19.27 27.61
C GLN A 50 36.53 -19.03 29.13
N SER A 51 35.57 -19.62 29.84
CA SER A 51 35.86 -20.27 31.13
C SER A 51 34.79 -21.30 31.49
N SER A 52 35.28 -22.42 32.03
CA SER A 52 34.56 -23.61 32.46
C SER A 52 33.85 -23.43 33.80
N GLY A 53 32.63 -23.96 33.96
CA GLY A 53 32.08 -24.20 35.30
C GLY A 53 30.57 -24.42 35.41
N GLN A 54 30.18 -25.69 35.54
CA GLN A 54 29.03 -26.28 36.26
C GLN A 54 27.60 -25.69 36.16
N SER A 55 26.67 -26.59 35.84
CA SER A 55 25.23 -26.41 35.73
C SER A 55 24.53 -26.21 37.08
N SER A 56 23.71 -25.16 37.17
CA SER A 56 22.53 -25.14 38.05
C SER A 56 21.40 -24.41 37.34
N SER A 57 20.28 -25.12 37.17
CA SER A 57 19.04 -24.62 36.59
C SER A 57 18.41 -23.55 37.48
N GLN A 58 18.57 -22.29 37.09
CA GLN A 58 17.67 -21.20 37.49
C GLN A 58 16.93 -20.71 36.24
N SER A 59 15.61 -20.79 36.30
CA SER A 59 14.68 -20.21 35.34
C SER A 59 14.81 -18.70 35.37
N ILE A 60 15.58 -18.16 34.43
CA ILE A 60 15.61 -16.72 34.12
C ILE A 60 14.43 -16.46 33.19
N GLU A 61 13.43 -15.72 33.67
CA GLU A 61 12.44 -15.07 32.80
C GLU A 61 13.19 -14.17 31.81
N ARG A 62 13.28 -14.63 30.56
CA ARG A 62 13.80 -13.82 29.45
C ARG A 62 12.65 -12.98 28.92
N GLN A 63 12.55 -11.72 29.37
CA GLN A 63 11.98 -10.68 28.50
C GLN A 63 12.83 -10.64 27.23
N SER A 64 12.18 -10.72 26.07
CA SER A 64 12.85 -10.79 24.76
C SER A 64 13.64 -9.52 24.48
N ASP A 65 14.90 -9.67 24.07
CA ASP A 65 15.77 -8.56 23.61
C ASP A 65 15.20 -7.75 22.42
N SER A 66 14.08 -8.19 21.82
CA SER A 66 13.39 -7.54 20.69
C SER A 66 12.66 -6.22 21.03
N ASP A 67 12.47 -5.92 22.31
CA ASP A 67 11.66 -4.77 22.75
C ASP A 67 12.50 -3.53 23.12
N ARG A 68 13.83 -3.65 23.12
CA ARG A 68 14.70 -2.55 23.49
C ARG A 68 14.90 -1.60 22.32
N ILE A 69 14.52 -0.33 22.52
CA ILE A 69 15.06 0.77 21.72
C ILE A 69 16.58 0.71 21.88
N PRO A 70 17.36 0.83 20.80
CA PRO A 70 18.80 0.91 20.88
C PRO A 70 19.21 1.96 21.92
N ALA A 71 19.97 1.56 22.95
CA ALA A 71 20.41 2.47 24.00
C ALA A 71 21.58 3.32 23.48
N PHE A 72 21.25 4.33 22.66
CA PHE A 72 22.18 5.38 22.29
C PHE A 72 22.19 6.44 23.38
N SER A 73 23.38 6.69 23.94
CA SER A 73 23.59 7.84 24.81
C SER A 73 24.75 8.63 24.26
N VAL A 74 24.47 9.88 23.93
CA VAL A 74 25.47 10.88 23.54
C VAL A 74 25.36 12.07 24.48
N THR A 75 26.40 12.89 24.55
CA THR A 75 26.33 14.14 25.30
C THR A 75 25.58 15.21 24.52
N LEU A 76 24.91 16.13 25.22
CA LEU A 76 24.26 17.27 24.57
C LEU A 76 25.27 18.11 23.79
N GLY A 77 26.52 18.21 24.27
CA GLY A 77 27.61 18.87 23.56
C GLY A 77 27.99 18.21 22.23
N GLU A 78 27.82 16.90 22.07
CA GLU A 78 28.00 16.21 20.78
C GLU A 78 26.88 16.55 19.81
N VAL A 79 25.62 16.55 20.27
CA VAL A 79 24.48 16.96 19.43
C VAL A 79 24.64 18.41 18.97
N VAL A 80 24.93 19.33 19.91
CA VAL A 80 25.08 20.76 19.63
C VAL A 80 26.17 21.05 18.60
N ARG A 81 27.29 20.31 18.61
CA ARG A 81 28.40 20.50 17.65
C ARG A 81 28.01 20.21 16.21
N LEU A 82 26.92 19.49 15.98
CA LEU A 82 26.40 19.17 14.66
C LEU A 82 25.40 20.20 14.15
N LEU A 83 24.86 21.03 15.04
CA LEU A 83 23.80 21.97 14.72
C LEU A 83 24.40 23.30 14.22
N PRO A 84 23.88 23.86 13.12
CA PRO A 84 24.26 25.19 12.65
C PRO A 84 23.58 26.26 13.52
N LEU A 85 24.06 26.42 14.75
CA LEU A 85 23.47 27.35 15.72
C LEU A 85 23.59 28.80 15.27
N VAL A 86 22.49 29.55 15.39
CA VAL A 86 22.46 31.01 15.26
C VAL A 86 23.11 31.66 16.48
N SER A 87 22.89 31.09 17.67
CA SER A 87 23.51 31.53 18.92
C SER A 87 23.59 30.37 19.92
N THR A 88 24.55 30.45 20.85
CA THR A 88 24.69 29.46 21.94
C THR A 88 24.04 29.99 23.21
N PRO A 89 23.08 29.27 23.82
CA PRO A 89 22.43 29.73 25.04
C PRO A 89 23.36 29.62 26.26
N GLU A 90 23.25 30.56 27.20
CA GLU A 90 24.13 30.64 28.38
C GLU A 90 23.91 29.49 29.38
N ASN A 91 22.71 28.92 29.42
CA ASN A 91 22.35 27.80 30.32
C ASN A 91 22.65 26.41 29.73
N LEU A 92 23.45 26.33 28.66
CA LEU A 92 23.80 25.05 28.04
C LEU A 92 24.76 24.24 28.92
N ASN A 93 24.32 23.06 29.36
CA ASN A 93 25.19 22.07 30.00
C ASN A 93 25.56 20.96 28.99
N SER A 94 26.77 21.01 28.45
CA SER A 94 27.25 20.08 27.43
C SER A 94 27.38 18.64 27.89
N GLU A 95 27.49 18.40 29.20
CA GLU A 95 27.73 17.07 29.79
C GLU A 95 26.44 16.27 30.03
N LEU A 96 25.26 16.87 29.81
CA LEU A 96 23.99 16.18 29.96
C LEU A 96 23.89 15.03 28.96
N ALA A 97 23.44 13.87 29.45
CA ALA A 97 23.14 12.74 28.61
C ALA A 97 21.88 13.02 27.78
N VAL A 98 21.96 12.75 26.49
CA VAL A 98 20.84 12.68 25.56
C VAL A 98 20.56 11.21 25.31
N GLU A 99 19.36 10.77 25.66
CA GLU A 99 18.90 9.38 25.52
C GLU A 99 17.85 9.22 24.41
N GLY A 100 17.42 10.33 23.80
CA GLY A 100 16.49 10.30 22.68
C GLY A 100 16.33 11.64 21.99
N LEU A 101 15.80 11.59 20.76
CA LEU A 101 15.37 12.75 19.99
C LEU A 101 13.87 12.60 19.70
N SER A 102 13.13 13.71 19.68
CA SER A 102 11.71 13.71 19.28
C SER A 102 11.34 14.97 18.51
N ASN A 103 10.45 14.84 17.54
CA ASN A 103 9.74 15.92 16.86
C ASN A 103 8.23 15.93 17.21
N ASP A 104 7.81 15.12 18.19
CA ASP A 104 6.45 15.07 18.74
C ASP A 104 6.50 15.30 20.26
N SER A 105 5.95 16.42 20.72
CA SER A 105 5.91 16.79 22.14
C SER A 105 5.17 15.75 23.00
N ARG A 106 4.28 14.95 22.41
CA ARG A 106 3.55 13.89 23.10
C ARG A 106 4.48 12.73 23.49
N GLU A 107 5.56 12.54 22.74
CA GLU A 107 6.51 11.42 22.85
C GLU A 107 7.80 11.78 23.60
N VAL A 108 7.98 13.05 23.97
CA VAL A 108 9.15 13.50 24.75
C VAL A 108 9.17 12.80 26.13
N ALA A 109 10.34 12.28 26.49
CA ALA A 109 10.65 11.76 27.82
C ALA A 109 11.84 12.51 28.43
N SER A 110 12.20 12.17 29.67
CA SER A 110 13.40 12.71 30.31
C SER A 110 14.64 12.42 29.47
N ASN A 111 15.59 13.37 29.43
CA ASN A 111 16.84 13.27 28.67
C ASN A 111 16.66 13.28 27.14
N PHE A 112 15.53 13.79 26.63
CA PHE A 112 15.31 13.93 25.19
C PHE A 112 15.66 15.34 24.69
N VAL A 113 16.05 15.44 23.42
CA VAL A 113 16.08 16.72 22.69
C VAL A 113 14.82 16.83 21.84
N TYR A 114 14.07 17.93 21.99
CA TYR A 114 12.87 18.18 21.21
C TYR A 114 13.16 19.12 20.03
N PHE A 115 12.75 18.74 18.82
CA PHE A 115 12.88 19.53 17.60
C PHE A 115 11.53 20.11 17.21
N CYS A 116 11.44 21.44 17.18
CA CYS A 116 10.27 22.17 16.75
C CYS A 116 10.19 22.16 15.21
N ILE A 117 9.36 21.27 14.65
CA ILE A 117 9.13 21.19 13.21
C ILE A 117 7.88 21.99 12.85
N GLU A 118 7.99 22.89 11.88
CA GLU A 118 6.84 23.58 11.30
C GLU A 118 6.08 22.62 10.37
N GLY A 119 4.88 22.21 10.79
CA GLY A 119 4.00 21.32 10.03
C GLY A 119 2.97 22.07 9.20
N THR A 120 2.25 21.35 8.33
CA THR A 120 1.18 21.93 7.50
C THR A 120 -0.13 22.19 8.26
N VAL A 121 -0.29 21.55 9.43
CA VAL A 121 -1.52 21.63 10.26
C VAL A 121 -1.25 22.31 11.60
N GLN A 122 -0.11 21.99 12.22
CA GLN A 122 0.31 22.52 13.52
C GLN A 122 1.79 22.85 13.47
N ASP A 123 2.17 23.85 14.25
CA ASP A 123 3.55 24.27 14.40
C ASP A 123 4.15 23.66 15.68
N GLY A 124 5.22 22.87 15.54
CA GLY A 124 5.91 22.23 16.66
C GLY A 124 6.45 23.23 17.70
N HIS A 125 6.68 24.49 17.31
CA HIS A 125 7.12 25.56 18.20
C HIS A 125 6.11 25.85 19.31
N ASP A 126 4.81 25.71 19.02
CA ASP A 126 3.73 25.98 19.98
C ASP A 126 3.72 24.96 21.15
N PHE A 127 4.46 23.84 21.01
CA PHE A 127 4.53 22.76 22.00
C PHE A 127 5.89 22.70 22.73
N ALA A 128 6.75 23.71 22.58
CA ALA A 128 8.05 23.79 23.23
C ALA A 128 7.95 23.70 24.77
N ALA A 129 7.05 24.46 25.38
CA ALA A 129 6.81 24.42 26.83
C ALA A 129 6.37 23.02 27.31
N GLN A 130 5.50 22.35 26.56
CA GLN A 130 5.07 20.99 26.88
C GLN A 130 6.24 20.00 26.85
N ALA A 131 7.16 20.13 25.89
CA ALA A 131 8.36 19.30 25.82
C ALA A 131 9.30 19.57 27.01
N ALA A 132 9.49 20.84 27.39
CA ALA A 132 10.28 21.22 28.56
C ALA A 132 9.69 20.62 29.86
N GLU A 133 8.38 20.73 30.06
CA GLU A 133 7.68 20.16 31.23
C GLU A 133 7.85 18.64 31.35
N LYS A 134 7.97 17.93 30.22
CA LYS A 134 8.22 16.48 30.18
C LYS A 134 9.67 16.08 30.43
N GLY A 135 10.57 17.05 30.59
CA GLY A 135 11.98 16.82 30.91
C GLY A 135 12.91 16.76 29.69
N ALA A 136 12.56 17.46 28.60
CA ALA A 136 13.53 17.69 27.53
C ALA A 136 14.77 18.42 28.07
N VAL A 137 15.96 17.95 27.69
CA VAL A 137 17.24 18.57 28.09
C VAL A 137 17.66 19.72 27.19
N ALA A 138 17.06 19.82 26.01
CA ALA A 138 17.19 20.95 25.10
C ALA A 138 16.02 21.01 24.12
N ILE A 139 15.76 22.20 23.59
CA ILE A 139 14.77 22.44 22.53
C ILE A 139 15.50 23.04 21.33
N VAL A 140 15.28 22.51 20.13
CA VAL A 140 15.81 23.03 18.88
C VAL A 140 14.69 23.70 18.10
N ALA A 141 14.86 24.99 17.78
CA ALA A 141 13.79 25.81 17.21
C ALA A 141 14.33 26.74 16.10
N SER A 142 13.49 27.08 15.12
CA SER A 142 13.81 28.06 14.07
C SER A 142 13.43 29.50 14.41
N LYS A 143 12.66 29.67 15.50
CA LYS A 143 12.24 30.97 16.05
C LYS A 143 12.25 30.93 17.56
N GLU A 144 12.24 32.11 18.18
CA GLU A 144 12.10 32.22 19.63
C GLU A 144 10.82 31.53 20.10
N VAL A 145 10.92 30.76 21.19
CA VAL A 145 9.81 30.01 21.80
C VAL A 145 9.75 30.30 23.28
N ASP A 146 8.54 30.33 23.81
CA ASP A 146 8.31 30.41 25.25
C ASP A 146 8.30 28.98 25.84
N VAL A 147 9.15 28.77 26.84
CA VAL A 147 9.25 27.50 27.59
C VAL A 147 8.61 27.60 28.98
N HIS A 148 7.78 28.63 29.19
CA HIS A 148 7.03 28.90 30.42
C HIS A 148 7.88 28.92 31.69
N GLY A 149 9.11 29.45 31.59
CA GLY A 149 10.04 29.58 32.72
C GLY A 149 10.80 28.31 33.10
N ALA A 150 10.73 27.24 32.30
CA ALA A 150 11.59 26.08 32.45
C ALA A 150 13.06 26.43 32.16
N ASP A 151 13.98 25.93 32.99
CA ASP A 151 15.43 26.09 32.77
C ASP A 151 15.95 25.06 31.76
N VAL A 152 15.50 25.20 30.51
CA VAL A 152 15.88 24.34 29.38
C VAL A 152 16.49 25.20 28.27
N PRO A 153 17.69 24.88 27.77
CA PRO A 153 18.31 25.66 26.70
C PRO A 153 17.51 25.54 25.39
N VAL A 154 17.25 26.69 24.76
CA VAL A 154 16.68 26.79 23.42
C VAL A 154 17.82 27.04 22.42
N LEU A 155 18.02 26.07 21.53
CA LEU A 155 19.02 26.03 20.49
C LEU A 155 18.40 26.56 19.19
N LEU A 156 18.70 27.81 18.85
CA LEU A 156 18.17 28.43 17.63
C LEU A 156 19.00 28.01 16.41
N VAL A 157 18.31 27.49 15.38
CA VAL A 157 18.87 27.07 14.08
C VAL A 157 18.06 27.70 12.95
N GLU A 158 18.62 27.86 11.76
CA GLU A 158 17.82 28.38 10.62
C GLU A 158 16.80 27.35 10.11
N ASP A 159 17.18 26.07 10.07
CA ASP A 159 16.36 24.97 9.56
C ASP A 159 16.33 23.81 10.56
N THR A 160 15.17 23.62 11.21
CA THR A 160 14.97 22.55 12.19
C THR A 160 14.83 21.16 11.56
N GLN A 161 14.34 21.05 10.31
CA GLN A 161 14.23 19.77 9.61
C GLN A 161 15.60 19.24 9.21
N ALA A 162 16.42 20.08 8.59
CA ALA A 162 17.80 19.73 8.24
C ALA A 162 18.63 19.39 9.49
N SER A 163 18.45 20.18 10.56
CA SER A 163 19.08 19.93 11.86
C SER A 163 18.66 18.59 12.47
N LEU A 164 17.37 18.24 12.41
CA LEU A 164 16.87 16.95 12.88
C LEU A 164 17.51 15.79 12.11
N ALA A 165 17.64 15.89 10.78
CA ALA A 165 18.23 14.84 9.96
C ALA A 165 19.71 14.59 10.33
N VAL A 166 20.50 15.66 10.50
CA VAL A 166 21.92 15.56 10.89
C VAL A 166 22.07 15.00 12.31
N ALA A 167 21.29 15.52 13.26
CA ALA A 167 21.33 15.04 14.64
C ALA A 167 20.90 13.57 14.75
N SER A 168 19.87 13.17 14.00
CA SER A 168 19.38 11.79 13.97
C SER A 168 20.45 10.83 13.42
N LYS A 169 21.09 11.17 12.30
CA LYS A 169 22.18 10.38 11.73
C LYS A 169 23.29 10.12 12.76
N ALA A 170 23.73 11.16 13.45
CA ALA A 170 24.81 11.02 14.44
C ALA A 170 24.36 10.27 15.70
N PHE A 171 23.18 10.59 16.24
CA PHE A 171 22.63 9.95 17.44
C PHE A 171 22.49 8.43 17.26
N TYR A 172 22.00 7.99 16.09
CA TYR A 172 21.83 6.58 15.77
C TYR A 172 23.08 5.91 15.17
N GLY A 173 24.23 6.59 15.18
CA GLY A 173 25.52 6.01 14.77
C GLY A 173 25.60 5.67 13.28
N ASP A 174 25.13 6.58 12.42
CA ASP A 174 25.16 6.51 10.95
C ASP A 174 24.78 5.12 10.40
N PRO A 175 23.53 4.66 10.64
CA PRO A 175 23.14 3.31 10.31
C PRO A 175 23.16 3.03 8.80
N SER A 176 22.87 4.02 7.95
CA SER A 176 22.95 3.85 6.49
C SER A 176 24.36 3.48 6.01
N SER A 177 25.43 3.94 6.66
CA SER A 177 26.81 3.58 6.29
C SER A 177 27.16 2.10 6.53
N ARG A 178 26.33 1.39 7.29
CA ARG A 178 26.53 -0.02 7.67
C ARG A 178 25.52 -0.97 7.02
N LEU A 179 24.54 -0.44 6.30
CA LEU A 179 23.52 -1.20 5.57
C LEU A 179 23.75 -1.03 4.07
N LYS A 180 23.55 -2.11 3.30
CA LYS A 180 23.36 -1.97 1.87
C LYS A 180 22.05 -1.24 1.60
N THR A 181 22.09 -0.06 0.99
CA THR A 181 20.92 0.81 0.90
C THR A 181 20.48 1.01 -0.55
N VAL A 182 19.25 0.57 -0.87
CA VAL A 182 18.61 0.83 -2.16
C VAL A 182 17.37 1.70 -1.95
N ALA A 183 17.25 2.77 -2.72
CA ALA A 183 16.09 3.66 -2.66
C ALA A 183 15.47 3.83 -4.04
N VAL A 184 14.14 3.78 -4.12
CA VAL A 184 13.38 3.82 -5.38
C VAL A 184 12.46 5.04 -5.41
N THR A 185 12.56 5.86 -6.45
CA THR A 185 11.64 6.96 -6.72
C THR A 185 10.98 6.85 -8.10
N GLY A 186 9.89 7.59 -8.25
CA GLY A 186 9.09 7.66 -9.47
C GLY A 186 7.62 7.93 -9.16
N THR A 187 6.80 8.18 -10.18
CA THR A 187 5.34 8.31 -10.00
C THR A 187 4.76 6.94 -9.67
N ASN A 188 4.97 5.95 -10.53
CA ASN A 188 4.46 4.59 -10.38
C ASN A 188 5.59 3.55 -10.24
N GLY A 189 5.29 2.38 -9.68
CA GLY A 189 6.22 1.24 -9.64
C GLY A 189 7.22 1.21 -8.49
N LYS A 190 7.21 2.22 -7.58
CA LYS A 190 8.09 2.26 -6.39
C LYS A 190 7.95 1.00 -5.54
N THR A 191 6.74 0.77 -5.01
CA THR A 191 6.41 -0.40 -4.19
C THR A 191 6.84 -1.70 -4.89
N THR A 192 6.37 -1.96 -6.11
CA THR A 192 6.72 -3.20 -6.83
C THR A 192 8.24 -3.37 -6.99
N THR A 193 8.96 -2.32 -7.40
CA THR A 193 10.42 -2.38 -7.58
C THR A 193 11.13 -2.60 -6.25
N THR A 194 10.69 -1.98 -5.15
CA THR A 194 11.30 -2.22 -3.83
C THR A 194 11.14 -3.66 -3.35
N TRP A 195 9.97 -4.29 -3.61
CA TRP A 195 9.74 -5.69 -3.28
C TRP A 195 10.59 -6.64 -4.12
N LEU A 196 10.72 -6.37 -5.42
CA LEU A 196 11.57 -7.15 -6.31
C LEU A 196 13.06 -7.05 -5.95
N VAL A 197 13.54 -5.85 -5.63
CA VAL A 197 14.93 -5.63 -5.18
C VAL A 197 15.17 -6.31 -3.84
N ARG A 198 14.20 -6.26 -2.93
CA ARG A 198 14.26 -7.01 -1.67
C ARG A 198 14.40 -8.51 -1.93
N GLY A 199 13.61 -9.09 -2.84
CA GLY A 199 13.74 -10.48 -3.24
C GLY A 199 15.14 -10.84 -3.75
N ILE A 200 15.76 -9.96 -4.56
CA ILE A 200 17.15 -10.14 -5.02
C ILE A 200 18.14 -10.14 -3.85
N LEU A 201 17.98 -9.24 -2.88
CA LEU A 201 18.87 -9.16 -1.71
C LEU A 201 18.68 -10.35 -0.76
N GLU A 202 17.45 -10.81 -0.55
CA GLU A 202 17.15 -11.99 0.25
C GLU A 202 17.70 -13.27 -0.42
N GLU A 203 17.56 -13.41 -1.74
CA GLU A 203 18.18 -14.51 -2.52
C GLU A 203 19.72 -14.44 -2.47
N ALA A 204 20.29 -13.24 -2.42
CA ALA A 204 21.73 -13.05 -2.21
C ALA A 204 22.19 -13.36 -0.76
N GLY A 205 21.25 -13.70 0.14
CA GLY A 205 21.52 -14.15 1.50
C GLY A 205 21.51 -13.05 2.56
N PHE A 206 21.06 -11.83 2.25
CA PHE A 206 20.99 -10.73 3.21
C PHE A 206 19.69 -10.74 4.01
N ILE A 207 19.78 -10.46 5.31
CA ILE A 207 18.63 -10.07 6.11
C ILE A 207 18.24 -8.65 5.70
N THR A 208 17.14 -8.53 4.96
CA THR A 208 16.80 -7.28 4.25
C THR A 208 15.60 -6.59 4.89
N GLY A 209 15.75 -5.29 5.14
CA GLY A 209 14.69 -4.39 5.54
C GLY A 209 13.92 -3.80 4.36
N LEU A 210 12.64 -3.50 4.58
CA LEU A 210 11.78 -2.78 3.66
C LEU A 210 11.16 -1.58 4.38
N VAL A 211 11.18 -0.41 3.73
CA VAL A 211 10.45 0.78 4.20
C VAL A 211 9.62 1.32 3.04
N GLY A 212 8.30 1.17 3.10
CA GLY A 212 7.44 1.61 2.01
C GLY A 212 5.98 1.80 2.38
N THR A 213 5.14 1.89 1.37
CA THR A 213 3.70 2.16 1.50
C THR A 213 2.96 1.03 2.21
N VAL A 214 3.40 -0.22 2.00
CA VAL A 214 2.73 -1.41 2.52
C VAL A 214 3.15 -1.72 3.95
N GLU A 215 4.45 -1.69 4.23
CA GLU A 215 5.00 -2.00 5.55
C GLU A 215 6.39 -1.43 5.78
N TYR A 216 6.72 -1.29 7.06
CA TYR A 216 8.10 -1.32 7.53
C TYR A 216 8.36 -2.74 8.01
N ALA A 217 9.40 -3.39 7.49
CA ALA A 217 9.67 -4.79 7.79
C ALA A 217 11.17 -5.08 7.81
N LEU A 218 11.57 -6.11 8.57
CA LEU A 218 12.88 -6.74 8.52
C LEU A 218 12.68 -8.24 8.30
N ALA A 219 13.06 -8.74 7.14
CA ALA A 219 12.65 -10.07 6.68
C ALA A 219 11.12 -10.23 6.85
N GLU A 220 10.63 -11.33 7.41
CA GLU A 220 9.19 -11.55 7.63
C GLU A 220 8.57 -10.70 8.76
N HIS A 221 9.35 -9.95 9.53
CA HIS A 221 8.87 -9.25 10.71
C HIS A 221 8.49 -7.81 10.40
N ARG A 222 7.21 -7.47 10.58
CA ARG A 222 6.76 -6.07 10.54
C ARG A 222 7.34 -5.28 11.71
N LEU A 223 7.72 -4.04 11.44
CA LEU A 223 8.25 -3.10 12.41
C LEU A 223 7.25 -1.97 12.67
N ASP A 224 7.17 -1.53 13.92
CA ASP A 224 6.46 -0.32 14.27
C ASP A 224 7.29 0.94 13.89
N LYS A 225 6.73 2.12 14.12
CA LYS A 225 7.45 3.39 13.86
C LYS A 225 8.73 3.58 14.69
N TRP A 226 8.95 2.75 15.72
CA TRP A 226 10.14 2.76 16.56
C TRP A 226 11.19 1.74 16.10
N GLY A 227 10.91 0.98 15.04
CA GLY A 227 11.78 -0.09 14.53
C GLY A 227 11.64 -1.41 15.29
N ARG A 228 10.75 -1.50 16.29
CA ARG A 228 10.53 -2.72 17.07
C ARG A 228 9.61 -3.66 16.31
N VAL A 229 9.75 -4.97 16.54
CA VAL A 229 8.79 -5.95 15.99
C VAL A 229 7.38 -5.57 16.43
N TRP A 230 6.53 -5.29 15.45
CA TRP A 230 5.18 -4.84 15.71
C TRP A 230 4.37 -5.95 16.36
N GLN A 231 3.70 -5.59 17.46
CA GLN A 231 2.71 -6.42 18.11
C GLN A 231 1.47 -5.57 18.37
N SER A 232 0.30 -6.17 18.20
CA SER A 232 -0.93 -5.48 18.52
C SER A 232 -1.11 -5.39 20.04
N ASN A 233 -1.43 -4.18 20.52
CA ASN A 233 -1.84 -3.96 21.92
C ASN A 233 -3.34 -4.20 22.14
N GLU A 234 -4.09 -4.45 21.07
CA GLU A 234 -5.54 -4.65 21.09
C GLU A 234 -5.90 -5.98 20.42
N GLU A 235 -6.97 -6.64 20.89
CA GLU A 235 -7.46 -7.86 20.24
C GLU A 235 -8.12 -7.51 18.92
N ASP A 236 -7.62 -8.07 17.82
CA ASP A 236 -8.20 -7.93 16.50
C ASP A 236 -9.51 -8.75 16.41
N PRO A 237 -10.69 -8.09 16.37
CA PRO A 237 -11.97 -8.79 16.38
C PRO A 237 -12.23 -9.59 15.09
N THR A 238 -11.42 -9.37 14.04
CA THR A 238 -11.57 -10.01 12.74
C THR A 238 -10.53 -11.09 12.45
N LEU A 239 -9.62 -11.37 13.40
CA LEU A 239 -8.52 -12.31 13.21
C LEU A 239 -8.98 -13.72 12.75
N GLU A 240 -10.10 -14.22 13.26
CA GLU A 240 -10.67 -15.53 12.89
C GLU A 240 -11.72 -15.44 11.76
N MET A 241 -12.06 -14.23 11.30
CA MET A 241 -13.09 -14.05 10.28
C MET A 241 -12.58 -14.45 8.90
N GLN A 242 -13.45 -15.13 8.14
CA GLN A 242 -13.14 -15.61 6.78
C GLN A 242 -13.79 -14.75 5.70
N ARG A 243 -14.56 -13.74 6.11
CA ARG A 243 -15.30 -12.82 5.27
C ARG A 243 -15.76 -11.62 6.09
N THR A 244 -15.98 -10.52 5.41
CA THR A 244 -16.62 -9.30 5.89
C THR A 244 -18.05 -9.59 6.31
N LEU A 245 -18.48 -8.95 7.39
CA LEU A 245 -19.86 -9.00 7.88
C LEU A 245 -20.69 -7.93 7.16
N PRO A 246 -21.73 -8.32 6.40
CA PRO A 246 -22.64 -7.36 5.77
C PRO A 246 -23.29 -6.41 6.80
N ALA A 247 -23.48 -5.15 6.43
CA ALA A 247 -24.27 -4.16 7.19
C ALA A 247 -23.78 -3.87 8.62
N HIS A 248 -22.52 -4.15 8.93
CA HIS A 248 -21.94 -3.87 10.24
C HIS A 248 -20.61 -3.14 10.11
N ILE A 249 -20.48 -1.99 10.79
CA ILE A 249 -19.19 -1.37 11.05
C ILE A 249 -18.43 -2.31 11.98
N VAL A 250 -17.35 -2.90 11.46
CA VAL A 250 -16.46 -3.76 12.23
C VAL A 250 -15.23 -2.93 12.59
N PRO A 251 -15.02 -2.59 13.87
CA PRO A 251 -13.91 -1.72 14.27
C PRO A 251 -12.56 -2.20 13.76
N TYR A 252 -11.77 -1.31 13.16
CA TYR A 252 -10.42 -1.59 12.69
C TYR A 252 -9.40 -1.54 13.84
N LEU A 253 -9.57 -2.45 14.82
CA LEU A 253 -8.74 -2.53 16.04
C LEU A 253 -7.67 -3.60 15.91
N GLY A 254 -6.52 -3.34 16.54
CA GLY A 254 -5.41 -4.29 16.60
C GLY A 254 -4.75 -4.64 15.25
N LYS A 255 -4.91 -3.78 14.25
CA LYS A 255 -4.34 -3.96 12.90
C LYS A 255 -3.06 -3.14 12.72
N TYR A 256 -2.21 -3.60 11.80
CA TYR A 256 -0.98 -2.91 11.46
C TYR A 256 -1.28 -1.70 10.57
N GLU A 257 -0.64 -0.56 10.86
CA GLU A 257 -0.78 0.66 10.08
C GLU A 257 0.57 1.31 9.82
N VAL A 258 0.81 1.62 8.55
CA VAL A 258 1.91 2.48 8.13
C VAL A 258 1.41 3.92 8.11
N GLN A 259 2.10 4.82 8.79
CA GLN A 259 1.72 6.23 8.80
C GLN A 259 2.03 6.91 7.46
N ASN A 260 3.25 6.72 6.96
CA ASN A 260 3.76 7.39 5.76
C ASN A 260 4.50 6.40 4.85
N THR A 261 4.38 6.52 3.52
CA THR A 261 5.20 5.75 2.56
C THR A 261 6.70 5.86 2.85
N THR A 262 7.15 7.07 3.17
CA THR A 262 8.49 7.32 3.66
C THR A 262 8.37 8.03 5.02
N PRO A 263 8.89 7.43 6.11
CA PRO A 263 8.92 8.05 7.44
C PRO A 263 9.70 9.37 7.42
N ASP A 264 9.62 10.16 8.50
CA ASP A 264 10.48 11.34 8.64
C ASP A 264 11.96 10.96 8.88
N ALA A 265 12.86 11.95 8.82
CA ALA A 265 14.31 11.71 8.92
C ALA A 265 14.72 11.05 10.25
N LEU A 266 14.05 11.40 11.35
CA LEU A 266 14.30 10.78 12.66
C LEU A 266 13.86 9.32 12.66
N GLN A 267 12.66 9.06 12.19
CA GLN A 267 12.06 7.73 12.12
C GLN A 267 12.86 6.79 11.20
N VAL A 268 13.30 7.27 10.03
CA VAL A 268 14.10 6.48 9.09
C VAL A 268 15.44 6.05 9.73
N GLN A 269 16.17 6.98 10.36
CA GLN A 269 17.44 6.66 11.04
C GLN A 269 17.21 5.68 12.20
N ARG A 270 16.16 5.89 12.98
CA ARG A 270 15.78 4.99 14.09
C ARG A 270 15.44 3.58 13.61
N ILE A 271 14.64 3.45 12.55
CA ILE A 271 14.26 2.16 11.97
C ILE A 271 15.51 1.44 11.45
N MET A 272 16.39 2.12 10.71
CA MET A 272 17.64 1.53 10.21
C MET A 272 18.57 1.07 11.34
N ALA A 273 18.71 1.87 12.40
CA ALA A 273 19.51 1.47 13.56
C ALA A 273 18.92 0.25 14.28
N SER A 274 17.59 0.20 14.42
CA SER A 274 16.91 -0.96 14.99
C SER A 274 17.04 -2.20 14.11
N MET A 275 17.03 -2.04 12.78
CA MET A 275 17.30 -3.14 11.84
C MET A 275 18.71 -3.70 12.04
N LEU A 276 19.72 -2.85 12.15
CA LEU A 276 21.11 -3.27 12.41
C LEU A 276 21.24 -4.04 13.73
N ASP A 277 20.62 -3.56 14.81
CA ASP A 277 20.64 -4.23 16.11
C ASP A 277 19.95 -5.60 16.07
N GLN A 278 18.97 -5.77 15.17
CA GLN A 278 18.29 -7.03 14.89
C GLN A 278 19.03 -7.91 13.86
N GLY A 279 20.21 -7.50 13.40
CA GLY A 279 21.06 -8.25 12.46
C GLY A 279 20.74 -8.01 10.97
N GLY A 280 19.98 -6.97 10.65
CA GLY A 280 19.77 -6.53 9.27
C GLY A 280 21.06 -6.09 8.59
N GLU A 281 21.18 -6.39 7.30
CA GLU A 281 22.39 -6.15 6.50
C GLU A 281 22.11 -5.27 5.27
N ALA A 282 20.85 -5.19 4.86
CA ALA A 282 20.41 -4.40 3.73
C ALA A 282 19.07 -3.74 4.03
N ILE A 283 18.75 -2.65 3.33
CA ILE A 283 17.47 -1.97 3.35
C ILE A 283 17.09 -1.52 1.94
N VAL A 284 15.82 -1.73 1.60
CA VAL A 284 15.19 -1.19 0.40
C VAL A 284 14.09 -0.23 0.82
N MET A 285 14.05 0.97 0.24
CA MET A 285 13.08 1.99 0.65
C MET A 285 12.41 2.71 -0.51
N GLU A 286 11.12 3.03 -0.33
CA GLU A 286 10.39 3.92 -1.21
C GLU A 286 10.73 5.39 -0.88
N ALA A 287 11.24 6.13 -1.86
CA ALA A 287 11.52 7.56 -1.76
C ALA A 287 10.43 8.36 -2.50
N SER A 288 9.37 8.73 -1.77
CA SER A 288 8.30 9.57 -2.33
C SER A 288 8.80 10.99 -2.63
N SER A 289 8.16 11.68 -3.58
CA SER A 289 8.52 13.07 -3.90
C SER A 289 8.30 14.02 -2.73
N HIS A 290 7.27 13.78 -1.91
CA HIS A 290 7.02 14.53 -0.68
C HIS A 290 8.18 14.35 0.30
N ALA A 291 8.64 13.12 0.50
CA ALA A 291 9.72 12.82 1.42
C ALA A 291 11.06 13.45 0.97
N LEU A 292 11.37 13.36 -0.31
CA LEU A 292 12.56 13.99 -0.88
C LEU A 292 12.49 15.52 -0.82
N ALA A 293 11.33 16.12 -1.12
CA ALA A 293 11.15 17.57 -1.04
C ALA A 293 11.26 18.10 0.40
N MET A 294 10.72 17.36 1.38
CA MET A 294 10.77 17.68 2.82
C MET A 294 12.06 17.22 3.51
N GLY A 295 13.08 16.76 2.77
CA GLY A 295 14.35 16.33 3.35
C GLY A 295 14.26 15.12 4.29
N ARG A 296 13.20 14.30 4.21
CA ARG A 296 13.04 13.11 5.08
C ARG A 296 14.07 12.02 4.81
N CYS A 297 14.62 12.00 3.60
CA CYS A 297 15.71 11.10 3.23
C CYS A 297 17.09 11.77 3.32
N ASP A 298 17.17 13.02 3.79
CA ASP A 298 18.46 13.70 3.94
C ASP A 298 19.28 12.94 4.98
N ASN A 299 20.61 12.89 4.79
CA ASN A 299 21.55 12.16 5.64
C ASN A 299 21.35 10.62 5.66
N VAL A 300 20.53 10.07 4.75
CA VAL A 300 20.53 8.63 4.42
C VAL A 300 21.49 8.41 3.25
N GLU A 301 22.58 7.68 3.48
CA GLU A 301 23.50 7.32 2.40
C GLU A 301 22.93 6.17 1.57
N VAL A 302 22.73 6.40 0.27
CA VAL A 302 22.14 5.42 -0.65
C VAL A 302 23.21 4.82 -1.56
N ASP A 303 23.31 3.49 -1.62
CA ASP A 303 24.21 2.79 -2.53
C ASP A 303 23.65 2.75 -3.95
N VAL A 304 22.35 2.47 -4.10
CA VAL A 304 21.68 2.42 -5.41
C VAL A 304 20.39 3.24 -5.39
N GLY A 305 20.35 4.29 -6.21
CA GLY A 305 19.14 5.08 -6.46
C GLY A 305 18.46 4.66 -7.75
N VAL A 306 17.21 4.22 -7.68
CA VAL A 306 16.43 3.75 -8.85
C VAL A 306 15.36 4.78 -9.21
N PHE A 307 15.33 5.20 -10.47
CA PHE A 307 14.26 6.01 -11.05
C PHE A 307 13.39 5.17 -11.99
N THR A 308 12.09 5.10 -11.70
CA THR A 308 11.13 4.30 -12.48
C THR A 308 10.46 5.07 -13.62
N ASN A 309 9.75 6.16 -13.33
CA ASN A 309 9.03 6.99 -14.30
C ASN A 309 8.54 8.31 -13.67
N LEU A 310 8.11 9.26 -14.50
CA LEU A 310 7.52 10.53 -14.10
C LEU A 310 6.30 10.89 -14.96
N SER A 311 5.10 10.67 -14.42
CA SER A 311 3.83 11.17 -14.95
C SER A 311 3.16 12.14 -13.98
N ARG A 312 2.19 12.94 -14.46
CA ARG A 312 1.47 13.95 -13.66
C ARG A 312 0.79 13.31 -12.44
N ASP A 313 1.19 13.73 -11.25
CA ASP A 313 0.63 13.33 -9.95
C ASP A 313 1.04 14.37 -8.88
N HIS A 314 0.37 14.39 -7.72
CA HIS A 314 0.73 15.23 -6.56
C HIS A 314 0.85 16.75 -6.85
N MET A 315 0.09 17.27 -7.81
CA MET A 315 0.13 18.69 -8.20
C MET A 315 -0.42 19.62 -7.11
N ASP A 316 -1.24 19.09 -6.21
CA ASP A 316 -1.73 19.76 -4.99
C ASP A 316 -0.60 20.15 -4.02
N PHE A 317 0.49 19.39 -4.01
CA PHE A 317 1.67 19.68 -3.19
C PHE A 317 2.76 20.43 -3.97
N HIS A 318 3.11 19.96 -5.17
CA HIS A 318 4.27 20.50 -5.92
C HIS A 318 3.94 21.76 -6.72
N GLY A 319 2.67 22.01 -7.05
CA GLY A 319 2.21 23.12 -7.89
C GLY A 319 2.46 22.91 -9.39
N ASP A 320 3.65 22.46 -9.77
CA ASP A 320 4.05 22.24 -11.17
C ASP A 320 4.95 21.01 -11.38
N MET A 321 5.07 20.59 -12.65
CA MET A 321 5.85 19.40 -13.04
C MET A 321 7.37 19.57 -12.87
N GLY A 322 7.89 20.79 -12.96
CA GLY A 322 9.32 21.07 -12.79
C GLY A 322 9.74 20.94 -11.32
N SER A 323 8.95 21.50 -10.41
CA SER A 323 9.10 21.29 -8.96
C SER A 323 9.02 19.80 -8.60
N TYR A 324 8.05 19.07 -9.17
CA TYR A 324 7.89 17.64 -8.95
C TYR A 324 9.08 16.81 -9.46
N LEU A 325 9.63 17.13 -10.65
CA LEU A 325 10.85 16.52 -11.19
C LEU A 325 12.05 16.78 -10.26
N ASN A 326 12.28 18.04 -9.89
CA ASN A 326 13.38 18.45 -9.03
C ASN A 326 13.35 17.74 -7.68
N ALA A 327 12.16 17.58 -7.10
CA ALA A 327 11.99 16.80 -5.87
C ALA A 327 12.49 15.35 -6.01
N LYS A 328 12.23 14.68 -7.14
CA LYS A 328 12.71 13.31 -7.36
C LYS A 328 14.20 13.24 -7.70
N LEU A 329 14.75 14.25 -8.38
CA LEU A 329 16.20 14.33 -8.65
C LEU A 329 17.02 14.33 -7.35
N ARG A 330 16.46 14.83 -6.23
CA ARG A 330 17.12 14.78 -4.91
C ARG A 330 17.50 13.36 -4.48
N LEU A 331 16.84 12.31 -4.96
CA LEU A 331 17.29 10.94 -4.70
C LEU A 331 18.72 10.71 -5.19
N PHE A 332 19.05 11.19 -6.40
CA PHE A 332 20.38 11.02 -6.99
C PHE A 332 21.43 11.92 -6.31
N GLN A 333 20.99 12.95 -5.59
CA GLN A 333 21.86 13.80 -4.77
C GLN A 333 22.28 13.11 -3.46
N ILE A 334 21.48 12.17 -2.94
CA ILE A 334 21.82 11.40 -1.72
C ILE A 334 22.49 10.06 -2.03
N VAL A 335 22.59 9.66 -3.30
CA VAL A 335 23.41 8.49 -3.69
C VAL A 335 24.89 8.75 -3.39
N SER A 336 25.55 7.76 -2.80
CA SER A 336 26.96 7.84 -2.42
C SER A 336 27.84 8.03 -3.65
N SER A 337 28.63 9.12 -3.66
CA SER A 337 29.53 9.40 -4.80
C SER A 337 30.77 8.50 -4.84
N ALA A 338 31.11 7.82 -3.75
CA ALA A 338 32.32 7.00 -3.70
C ALA A 338 32.14 5.65 -4.41
N GLN A 339 30.97 5.02 -4.26
CA GLN A 339 30.70 3.67 -4.78
C GLN A 339 29.25 3.47 -5.28
N GLY A 340 28.40 4.48 -5.19
CA GLY A 340 26.98 4.35 -5.51
C GLY A 340 26.68 4.35 -7.01
N ALA A 341 25.48 3.89 -7.35
CA ALA A 341 24.98 3.84 -8.72
C ALA A 341 23.57 4.41 -8.87
N GLY A 342 23.34 5.13 -9.96
CA GLY A 342 22.02 5.48 -10.44
C GLY A 342 21.49 4.42 -11.40
N VAL A 343 20.24 4.03 -11.24
CA VAL A 343 19.51 3.16 -12.18
C VAL A 343 18.39 3.97 -12.82
N VAL A 344 18.39 4.10 -14.15
CA VAL A 344 17.50 5.03 -14.87
C VAL A 344 16.73 4.30 -15.97
N ASN A 345 15.41 4.47 -15.96
CA ASN A 345 14.53 4.01 -17.04
C ASN A 345 14.63 4.93 -18.26
N LEU A 346 15.12 4.43 -19.41
CA LEU A 346 15.18 5.21 -20.66
C LEU A 346 13.86 5.27 -21.43
N ASP A 347 12.83 4.51 -21.00
CA ASP A 347 11.51 4.59 -21.61
C ASP A 347 10.79 5.90 -21.23
N ASP A 348 11.27 6.61 -20.18
CA ASP A 348 10.66 7.82 -19.67
C ASP A 348 11.40 9.08 -20.15
N PRO A 349 10.70 10.12 -20.65
CA PRO A 349 11.33 11.37 -21.09
C PRO A 349 12.15 12.09 -20.01
N ALA A 350 11.82 11.92 -18.73
CA ALA A 350 12.57 12.53 -17.63
C ALA A 350 13.95 11.88 -17.42
N ALA A 351 14.24 10.75 -18.07
CA ALA A 351 15.52 10.05 -17.98
C ALA A 351 16.72 10.97 -18.21
N GLU A 352 16.62 11.90 -19.17
CA GLU A 352 17.70 12.84 -19.50
C GLU A 352 18.15 13.63 -18.27
N SER A 353 17.21 14.18 -17.49
CA SER A 353 17.51 14.95 -16.28
C SER A 353 18.18 14.09 -15.19
N PHE A 354 17.77 12.83 -15.03
CA PHE A 354 18.41 11.91 -14.07
C PHE A 354 19.82 11.50 -14.52
N LEU A 355 20.05 11.32 -15.82
CA LEU A 355 21.37 11.02 -16.38
C LEU A 355 22.31 12.23 -16.21
N GLU A 356 21.82 13.45 -16.42
CA GLU A 356 22.59 14.67 -16.20
C GLU A 356 22.98 14.85 -14.73
N GLU A 357 22.05 14.66 -13.80
CA GLU A 357 22.31 14.72 -12.36
C GLU A 357 23.34 13.66 -11.94
N ALA A 358 23.17 12.41 -12.39
CA ALA A 358 24.10 11.33 -12.11
C ALA A 358 25.52 11.63 -12.63
N LYS A 359 25.61 12.17 -13.85
CA LYS A 359 26.88 12.56 -14.47
C LYS A 359 27.55 13.72 -13.73
N GLY A 360 26.78 14.73 -13.32
CA GLY A 360 27.28 15.86 -12.52
C GLY A 360 27.87 15.43 -11.18
N ARG A 361 27.28 14.40 -10.56
CA ARG A 361 27.74 13.77 -9.32
C ARG A 361 28.88 12.75 -9.51
N GLY A 362 29.21 12.37 -10.75
CA GLY A 362 30.19 11.34 -11.06
C GLY A 362 29.75 9.92 -10.69
N LEU A 363 28.44 9.66 -10.61
CA LEU A 363 27.90 8.35 -10.26
C LEU A 363 28.12 7.35 -11.39
N ARG A 364 28.27 6.08 -11.03
CA ARG A 364 28.07 5.00 -11.99
C ARG A 364 26.60 4.95 -12.37
N VAL A 365 26.29 4.74 -13.64
CA VAL A 365 24.90 4.67 -14.11
C VAL A 365 24.66 3.35 -14.82
N LEU A 366 23.55 2.70 -14.51
CA LEU A 366 22.97 1.66 -15.32
C LEU A 366 21.63 2.13 -15.87
N THR A 367 21.40 1.86 -17.13
CA THR A 367 20.19 2.22 -17.83
C THR A 367 19.37 0.98 -18.15
N TYR A 368 18.05 1.09 -18.11
CA TYR A 368 17.17 0.02 -18.53
C TYR A 368 16.05 0.50 -19.44
N SER A 369 15.51 -0.40 -20.26
CA SER A 369 14.41 -0.09 -21.18
C SER A 369 13.67 -1.35 -21.60
N SER A 370 12.37 -1.21 -21.82
CA SER A 370 11.53 -2.27 -22.37
C SER A 370 11.81 -2.53 -23.86
N SER A 371 12.59 -1.66 -24.52
CA SER A 371 12.96 -1.78 -25.92
C SER A 371 14.39 -2.32 -26.08
N PRO A 372 14.62 -3.40 -26.87
CA PRO A 372 15.94 -3.93 -27.14
C PRO A 372 16.81 -3.00 -28.01
N SER A 373 16.20 -2.04 -28.73
CA SER A 373 16.91 -1.08 -29.60
C SER A 373 17.26 0.24 -28.92
N SER A 374 16.90 0.42 -27.64
CA SER A 374 17.16 1.64 -26.85
C SER A 374 18.63 1.94 -26.62
N GLY A 375 19.50 0.92 -26.72
CA GLY A 375 20.91 1.02 -26.37
C GLY A 375 21.21 0.95 -24.87
N ALA A 376 20.18 0.75 -24.02
CA ALA A 376 20.29 0.62 -22.58
C ALA A 376 21.17 -0.57 -22.15
N ASP A 377 21.61 -0.56 -20.89
CA ASP A 377 22.45 -1.62 -20.32
C ASP A 377 21.67 -2.90 -20.03
N VAL A 378 20.40 -2.76 -19.63
CA VAL A 378 19.47 -3.85 -19.37
C VAL A 378 18.22 -3.67 -20.24
N VAL A 379 17.89 -4.68 -21.05
CA VAL A 379 16.76 -4.58 -22.00
C VAL A 379 15.85 -5.79 -21.96
N CYS A 380 14.57 -5.59 -22.24
CA CYS A 380 13.66 -6.69 -22.54
C CYS A 380 13.91 -7.22 -23.96
N LEU A 381 14.29 -8.49 -24.10
CA LEU A 381 14.45 -9.17 -25.39
C LEU A 381 13.14 -9.78 -25.87
N SER A 382 12.37 -10.35 -24.94
CA SER A 382 11.01 -10.84 -25.17
C SER A 382 10.23 -10.85 -23.85
N ALA A 383 8.93 -10.60 -23.93
CA ALA A 383 7.99 -10.78 -22.83
C ALA A 383 6.71 -11.42 -23.36
N ASP A 384 6.32 -12.55 -22.77
CA ASP A 384 5.02 -13.18 -22.96
C ASP A 384 4.17 -12.93 -21.70
N LEU A 385 3.02 -12.30 -21.91
CA LEU A 385 2.13 -11.86 -20.83
C LEU A 385 0.85 -12.68 -20.90
N SER A 386 0.54 -13.37 -19.80
CA SER A 386 -0.69 -14.12 -19.66
C SER A 386 -1.44 -13.70 -18.39
N LEU A 387 -2.69 -14.16 -18.26
CA LEU A 387 -3.51 -13.88 -17.09
C LEU A 387 -3.01 -14.52 -15.77
N PHE A 388 -2.02 -15.43 -15.84
CA PHE A 388 -1.56 -16.20 -14.69
C PHE A 388 -0.05 -16.08 -14.43
N LYS A 389 0.72 -15.67 -15.43
CA LYS A 389 2.17 -15.49 -15.33
C LYS A 389 2.72 -14.55 -16.40
N THR A 390 3.90 -14.02 -16.13
CA THR A 390 4.70 -13.20 -17.05
C THR A 390 6.05 -13.89 -17.27
N GLU A 391 6.33 -14.28 -18.50
CA GLU A 391 7.62 -14.87 -18.90
C GLU A 391 8.43 -13.84 -19.66
N LEU A 392 9.67 -13.62 -19.27
CA LEU A 392 10.53 -12.59 -19.84
C LEU A 392 11.97 -13.06 -20.02
N VAL A 393 12.60 -12.59 -21.08
CA VAL A 393 14.03 -12.76 -21.34
C VAL A 393 14.68 -11.39 -21.32
N VAL A 394 15.60 -11.19 -20.39
CA VAL A 394 16.29 -9.91 -20.16
C VAL A 394 17.72 -10.00 -20.65
N GLY A 395 18.13 -9.06 -21.50
CA GLY A 395 19.51 -8.93 -21.96
C GLY A 395 20.32 -7.99 -21.08
N VAL A 396 21.51 -8.40 -20.68
CA VAL A 396 22.50 -7.57 -19.97
C VAL A 396 23.68 -7.28 -20.89
N LYS A 397 23.79 -6.03 -21.36
CA LYS A 397 24.74 -5.62 -22.40
C LYS A 397 26.19 -5.80 -22.00
N ALA A 398 26.55 -5.46 -20.76
CA ALA A 398 27.94 -5.47 -20.29
C ALA A 398 28.57 -6.88 -20.32
N THR A 399 27.76 -7.92 -20.08
CA THR A 399 28.22 -9.31 -20.03
C THR A 399 27.78 -10.13 -21.25
N GLY A 400 26.82 -9.64 -22.03
CA GLY A 400 26.13 -10.41 -23.07
C GLY A 400 25.21 -11.50 -22.51
N ALA A 401 24.95 -11.50 -21.20
CA ALA A 401 24.10 -12.50 -20.56
C ALA A 401 22.62 -12.30 -20.92
N GLN A 402 21.89 -13.41 -20.93
CA GLN A 402 20.44 -13.44 -21.02
C GLN A 402 19.89 -14.08 -19.75
N ILE A 403 18.92 -13.42 -19.13
CA ILE A 403 18.27 -13.87 -17.90
C ILE A 403 16.84 -14.25 -18.24
N GLU A 404 16.50 -15.52 -18.08
CA GLU A 404 15.13 -16.03 -18.21
C GLU A 404 14.44 -15.90 -16.85
N ILE A 405 13.27 -15.28 -16.83
CA ILE A 405 12.50 -15.03 -15.61
C ILE A 405 11.04 -15.43 -15.85
N GLU A 406 10.52 -16.30 -15.00
CA GLU A 406 9.07 -16.56 -14.89
C GLU A 406 8.55 -15.86 -13.62
N SER A 407 7.82 -14.76 -13.80
CA SER A 407 7.30 -13.93 -12.72
C SER A 407 5.79 -14.12 -12.52
N SER A 408 5.37 -14.15 -11.27
CA SER A 408 3.94 -14.10 -10.90
C SER A 408 3.34 -12.70 -11.01
N LEU A 409 4.17 -11.67 -11.18
CA LEU A 409 3.70 -10.28 -11.34
C LEU A 409 3.21 -10.05 -12.77
N LEU A 410 1.95 -9.61 -12.90
CA LEU A 410 1.26 -9.51 -14.18
C LEU A 410 1.30 -8.10 -14.77
N GLY A 411 1.03 -7.97 -16.07
CA GLY A 411 0.89 -6.69 -16.76
C GLY A 411 2.21 -6.08 -17.28
N ARG A 412 2.07 -5.15 -18.23
CA ARG A 412 3.20 -4.52 -18.93
C ARG A 412 4.00 -3.62 -18.01
N ALA A 413 3.31 -2.93 -17.09
CA ALA A 413 3.97 -2.08 -16.10
C ALA A 413 5.00 -2.86 -15.27
N ASN A 414 4.72 -4.13 -14.96
CA ASN A 414 5.63 -4.97 -14.20
C ASN A 414 6.84 -5.45 -15.00
N VAL A 415 6.78 -5.51 -16.34
CA VAL A 415 7.98 -5.73 -17.16
C VAL A 415 9.01 -4.62 -16.88
N SER A 416 8.59 -3.36 -16.89
CA SER A 416 9.48 -2.22 -16.60
C SER A 416 10.02 -2.26 -15.15
N ASN A 417 9.16 -2.57 -14.17
CA ASN A 417 9.59 -2.72 -12.76
C ASN A 417 10.61 -3.84 -12.58
N ILE A 418 10.41 -4.98 -13.26
CA ILE A 418 11.34 -6.11 -13.26
C ILE A 418 12.68 -5.71 -13.88
N LEU A 419 12.67 -5.02 -15.02
CA LEU A 419 13.92 -4.51 -15.64
C LEU A 419 14.65 -3.54 -14.71
N GLY A 420 13.93 -2.67 -14.01
CA GLY A 420 14.50 -1.77 -13.00
C GLY A 420 15.15 -2.53 -11.84
N ALA A 421 14.50 -3.60 -11.35
CA ALA A 421 15.06 -4.46 -10.32
C ALA A 421 16.27 -5.28 -10.81
N VAL A 422 16.24 -5.82 -12.04
CA VAL A 422 17.39 -6.47 -12.68
C VAL A 422 18.55 -5.49 -12.78
N ALA A 423 18.31 -4.27 -13.27
CA ALA A 423 19.35 -3.24 -13.38
C ALA A 423 19.91 -2.85 -12.01
N ALA A 424 19.11 -2.78 -10.94
CA ALA A 424 19.60 -2.61 -9.59
C ALA A 424 20.46 -3.80 -9.12
N GLY A 425 20.03 -5.04 -9.39
CA GLY A 425 20.81 -6.26 -9.09
C GLY A 425 22.17 -6.29 -9.79
N VAL A 426 22.20 -5.96 -11.08
CA VAL A 426 23.43 -5.84 -11.88
C VAL A 426 24.29 -4.67 -11.37
N ALA A 427 23.67 -3.55 -10.99
CA ALA A 427 24.38 -2.43 -10.39
C ALA A 427 25.08 -2.85 -9.10
N MET A 428 24.43 -3.64 -8.25
CA MET A 428 25.02 -4.17 -7.02
C MET A 428 26.05 -5.29 -7.25
N GLY A 429 26.19 -5.79 -8.48
CA GLY A 429 27.16 -6.81 -8.87
C GLY A 429 26.73 -8.24 -8.54
N TYR A 430 25.42 -8.50 -8.41
CA TYR A 430 24.93 -9.85 -8.14
C TYR A 430 24.92 -10.74 -9.41
N PRO A 431 25.20 -12.05 -9.26
CA PRO A 431 25.07 -13.01 -10.36
C PRO A 431 23.66 -13.07 -10.95
N THR A 432 23.56 -13.41 -12.24
CA THR A 432 22.27 -13.42 -12.96
C THR A 432 21.28 -14.45 -12.43
N ASP A 433 21.76 -15.57 -11.91
CA ASP A 433 20.96 -16.62 -11.25
C ASP A 433 20.36 -16.13 -9.93
N VAL A 434 21.12 -15.38 -9.13
CA VAL A 434 20.61 -14.74 -7.90
C VAL A 434 19.56 -13.68 -8.24
N ILE A 435 19.79 -12.88 -9.28
CA ILE A 435 18.82 -11.88 -9.74
C ILE A 435 17.52 -12.55 -10.19
N ALA A 436 17.61 -13.59 -11.00
CA ALA A 436 16.44 -14.35 -11.46
C ALA A 436 15.70 -14.97 -10.28
N GLY A 437 16.40 -15.72 -9.42
CA GLY A 437 15.82 -16.36 -8.24
C GLY A 437 15.08 -15.38 -7.33
N GLY A 438 15.68 -14.22 -7.06
CA GLY A 438 15.07 -13.17 -6.25
C GLY A 438 13.78 -12.60 -6.83
N ILE A 439 13.76 -12.34 -8.15
CA ILE A 439 12.55 -11.87 -8.84
C ILE A 439 11.46 -12.95 -8.83
N GLN A 440 11.82 -14.19 -9.13
CA GLN A 440 10.88 -15.32 -9.17
C GLN A 440 10.33 -15.69 -7.79
N SER A 441 11.08 -15.43 -6.72
CA SER A 441 10.64 -15.66 -5.33
C SER A 441 9.59 -14.64 -4.85
N THR A 442 9.46 -13.50 -5.56
CA THR A 442 8.46 -12.48 -5.25
C THR A 442 7.10 -12.89 -5.83
N GLU A 443 6.37 -13.73 -5.09
CA GLU A 443 5.07 -14.31 -5.52
C GLU A 443 4.00 -13.24 -5.78
N PHE A 444 3.95 -12.18 -4.96
CA PHE A 444 3.00 -11.09 -5.11
C PHE A 444 3.52 -9.81 -4.45
N VAL A 445 2.94 -8.67 -4.86
CA VAL A 445 3.08 -7.39 -4.18
C VAL A 445 1.68 -6.98 -3.74
N PRO A 446 1.43 -6.81 -2.42
CA PRO A 446 0.08 -6.55 -1.91
C PRO A 446 -0.62 -5.42 -2.67
N GLY A 447 -1.78 -5.72 -3.25
CA GLY A 447 -2.63 -4.76 -3.95
C GLY A 447 -2.05 -4.16 -5.24
N ARG A 448 -1.16 -4.88 -5.93
CA ARG A 448 -0.56 -4.47 -7.21
C ARG A 448 -0.61 -5.64 -8.20
N TYR A 449 -1.60 -5.65 -9.10
CA TYR A 449 -1.88 -6.79 -9.97
C TYR A 449 -1.93 -8.13 -9.20
N GLU A 450 -2.47 -8.12 -7.98
CA GLU A 450 -2.45 -9.27 -7.10
C GLU A 450 -3.44 -10.32 -7.61
N LEU A 451 -2.92 -11.45 -8.08
CA LEU A 451 -3.71 -12.56 -8.60
C LEU A 451 -4.24 -13.43 -7.46
N ILE A 452 -5.56 -13.47 -7.33
CA ILE A 452 -6.26 -14.37 -6.41
C ILE A 452 -6.57 -15.68 -7.16
N ASN A 453 -5.77 -16.70 -6.88
CA ASN A 453 -5.84 -18.00 -7.56
C ASN A 453 -6.04 -19.16 -6.58
N GLU A 454 -7.21 -19.81 -6.64
CA GLU A 454 -7.54 -21.04 -5.93
C GLU A 454 -7.67 -22.24 -6.90
N GLY A 455 -7.13 -22.12 -8.12
CA GLY A 455 -7.11 -23.16 -9.15
C GLY A 455 -8.22 -23.03 -10.21
N GLN A 456 -8.94 -21.91 -10.23
CA GLN A 456 -9.97 -21.64 -11.24
C GLN A 456 -9.37 -21.32 -12.62
N ASP A 457 -10.18 -21.37 -13.68
CA ASP A 457 -9.76 -21.16 -15.09
C ASP A 457 -9.96 -19.73 -15.60
N PHE A 458 -10.17 -18.78 -14.70
CA PHE A 458 -10.28 -17.35 -14.97
C PHE A 458 -9.46 -16.55 -13.95
N ALA A 459 -9.01 -15.34 -14.33
CA ALA A 459 -8.22 -14.51 -13.42
C ALA A 459 -9.12 -13.66 -12.51
N VAL A 460 -8.68 -13.48 -11.27
CA VAL A 460 -9.22 -12.47 -10.34
C VAL A 460 -8.05 -11.61 -9.89
N LEU A 461 -8.06 -10.34 -10.23
CA LEU A 461 -6.96 -9.39 -10.01
C LEU A 461 -7.43 -8.28 -9.06
N VAL A 462 -6.70 -8.08 -7.97
CA VAL A 462 -6.90 -6.96 -7.05
C VAL A 462 -5.82 -5.90 -7.30
N ASP A 463 -6.23 -4.67 -7.57
CA ASP A 463 -5.32 -3.58 -7.91
C ASP A 463 -5.70 -2.23 -7.26
N TYR A 464 -4.70 -1.38 -7.03
CA TYR A 464 -4.86 -0.05 -6.42
C TYR A 464 -5.19 1.06 -7.42
N ALA A 465 -5.47 0.73 -8.68
CA ALA A 465 -5.86 1.69 -9.70
C ALA A 465 -7.10 2.49 -9.29
N HIS A 466 -6.88 3.71 -8.77
CA HIS A 466 -7.90 4.63 -8.27
C HIS A 466 -7.89 5.98 -9.00
N THR A 467 -7.22 6.05 -10.15
CA THR A 467 -7.17 7.19 -11.07
C THR A 467 -7.59 6.73 -12.48
N PRO A 468 -8.03 7.65 -13.36
CA PRO A 468 -8.42 7.30 -14.73
C PRO A 468 -7.33 6.55 -15.49
N ASP A 469 -6.11 7.09 -15.51
CA ASP A 469 -4.99 6.48 -16.24
C ASP A 469 -4.60 5.11 -15.68
N ALA A 470 -4.57 4.96 -14.35
CA ALA A 470 -4.26 3.67 -13.74
C ALA A 470 -5.32 2.61 -14.08
N LEU A 471 -6.61 2.97 -14.04
CA LEU A 471 -7.69 2.06 -14.40
C LEU A 471 -7.61 1.68 -15.88
N ALA A 472 -7.39 2.65 -16.78
CA ALA A 472 -7.24 2.38 -18.20
C ALA A 472 -6.10 1.40 -18.48
N ASN A 473 -4.94 1.61 -17.86
CA ASN A 473 -3.77 0.76 -18.02
C ASN A 473 -4.02 -0.68 -17.57
N VAL A 474 -4.65 -0.87 -16.40
CA VAL A 474 -4.97 -2.21 -15.89
C VAL A 474 -5.91 -2.95 -16.85
N LEU A 475 -6.96 -2.28 -17.35
CA LEU A 475 -7.92 -2.91 -18.25
C LEU A 475 -7.31 -3.23 -19.63
N ASP A 476 -6.44 -2.36 -20.15
CA ASP A 476 -5.72 -2.62 -21.40
C ASP A 476 -4.72 -3.76 -21.26
N ASP A 477 -3.99 -3.84 -20.14
CA ASP A 477 -3.06 -4.93 -19.86
C ASP A 477 -3.79 -6.27 -19.75
N VAL A 478 -4.93 -6.32 -19.05
CA VAL A 478 -5.73 -7.53 -18.92
C VAL A 478 -6.25 -8.03 -20.27
N LYS A 479 -6.67 -7.13 -21.16
CA LYS A 479 -7.02 -7.48 -22.54
C LYS A 479 -5.81 -8.00 -23.32
N ALA A 480 -4.66 -7.33 -23.19
CA ALA A 480 -3.43 -7.75 -23.85
C ALA A 480 -2.92 -9.12 -23.39
N MET A 481 -3.22 -9.51 -22.15
CA MET A 481 -2.93 -10.82 -21.56
C MET A 481 -3.87 -11.95 -22.04
N GLY A 482 -4.81 -11.63 -22.93
CA GLY A 482 -5.68 -12.62 -23.57
C GLY A 482 -7.00 -12.89 -22.84
N ALA A 483 -7.48 -11.96 -21.99
CA ALA A 483 -8.82 -12.07 -21.41
C ALA A 483 -9.91 -12.14 -22.49
N LYS A 484 -10.78 -13.15 -22.39
CA LYS A 484 -11.94 -13.28 -23.28
C LYS A 484 -13.01 -12.24 -22.98
N ARG A 485 -13.26 -12.00 -21.69
CA ARG A 485 -14.12 -10.93 -21.17
C ARG A 485 -13.45 -10.28 -19.98
N VAL A 486 -13.64 -8.99 -19.84
CA VAL A 486 -13.18 -8.18 -18.71
C VAL A 486 -14.37 -7.77 -17.85
N ILE A 487 -14.34 -8.16 -16.58
CA ILE A 487 -15.36 -7.86 -15.58
C ILE A 487 -14.73 -6.93 -14.53
N THR A 488 -15.17 -5.68 -14.48
CA THR A 488 -14.54 -4.66 -13.62
C THR A 488 -15.42 -4.33 -12.43
N VAL A 489 -14.86 -4.36 -11.22
CA VAL A 489 -15.48 -3.89 -9.97
C VAL A 489 -14.66 -2.71 -9.47
N PHE A 490 -15.28 -1.54 -9.34
CA PHE A 490 -14.57 -0.36 -8.84
C PHE A 490 -15.51 0.67 -8.21
N GLY A 491 -14.92 1.57 -7.43
CA GLY A 491 -15.59 2.72 -6.84
C GLY A 491 -14.66 3.94 -6.82
N CYS A 492 -15.15 5.05 -6.29
CA CYS A 492 -14.34 6.24 -6.03
C CYS A 492 -14.43 6.63 -4.55
N GLY A 493 -13.36 7.19 -4.01
CA GLY A 493 -13.37 7.72 -2.65
C GLY A 493 -14.20 9.00 -2.55
N GLY A 494 -15.05 9.09 -1.53
CA GLY A 494 -15.76 10.32 -1.17
C GLY A 494 -14.85 11.35 -0.50
N CYS A 495 -15.26 12.61 -0.50
CA CYS A 495 -14.50 13.78 -0.03
C CYS A 495 -13.11 13.91 -0.71
N ARG A 496 -13.03 13.51 -1.98
CA ARG A 496 -11.83 13.58 -2.83
C ARG A 496 -12.19 14.25 -4.17
N ASP A 497 -11.19 14.40 -5.04
CA ASP A 497 -11.37 14.93 -6.39
C ASP A 497 -12.58 14.28 -7.10
N THR A 498 -13.57 15.09 -7.41
CA THR A 498 -14.81 14.69 -8.10
C THR A 498 -14.60 14.58 -9.61
N GLY A 499 -13.63 15.32 -10.18
CA GLY A 499 -13.39 15.40 -11.62
C GLY A 499 -12.96 14.07 -12.25
N LYS A 500 -12.33 13.18 -11.48
CA LYS A 500 -11.93 11.85 -11.96
C LYS A 500 -13.08 10.84 -12.06
N ARG A 501 -14.17 11.03 -11.31
CA ARG A 501 -15.28 10.05 -11.18
C ARG A 501 -15.91 9.70 -12.53
N PRO A 502 -16.40 10.68 -13.33
CA PRO A 502 -16.98 10.37 -14.64
C PRO A 502 -15.94 9.82 -15.62
N LEU A 503 -14.68 10.27 -15.56
CA LEU A 503 -13.62 9.75 -16.43
C LEU A 503 -13.36 8.26 -16.17
N MET A 504 -13.33 7.84 -14.91
CA MET A 504 -13.19 6.42 -14.55
C MET A 504 -14.42 5.60 -14.98
N GLY A 505 -15.63 6.17 -14.86
CA GLY A 505 -16.86 5.57 -15.40
C GLY A 505 -16.79 5.31 -16.90
N GLN A 506 -16.37 6.33 -17.66
CA GLN A 506 -16.18 6.23 -19.10
C GLN A 506 -15.19 5.12 -19.48
N ILE A 507 -14.02 5.11 -18.83
CA ILE A 507 -12.96 4.13 -19.08
C ILE A 507 -13.45 2.71 -18.78
N ALA A 508 -14.10 2.49 -17.63
CA ALA A 508 -14.65 1.18 -17.29
C ALA A 508 -15.71 0.74 -18.31
N HIS A 509 -16.57 1.67 -18.77
CA HIS A 509 -17.59 1.40 -19.76
C HIS A 509 -17.01 1.02 -21.13
N GLU A 510 -15.98 1.70 -21.59
CA GLU A 510 -15.35 1.45 -22.90
C GLU A 510 -14.46 0.21 -22.89
N LYS A 511 -13.79 -0.05 -21.76
CA LYS A 511 -12.75 -1.09 -21.68
C LYS A 511 -13.21 -2.39 -21.02
N SER A 512 -14.43 -2.49 -20.50
CA SER A 512 -14.92 -3.73 -19.85
C SER A 512 -16.17 -4.27 -20.53
N ASP A 513 -16.30 -5.59 -20.56
CA ASP A 513 -17.52 -6.25 -21.02
C ASP A 513 -18.62 -6.16 -19.96
N ILE A 514 -18.26 -6.29 -18.69
CA ILE A 514 -19.15 -6.15 -17.54
C ILE A 514 -18.54 -5.16 -16.55
N VAL A 515 -19.36 -4.27 -15.98
CA VAL A 515 -18.92 -3.30 -14.97
C VAL A 515 -19.85 -3.37 -13.76
N PHE A 516 -19.26 -3.36 -12.58
CA PHE A 516 -19.89 -3.14 -11.30
C PHE A 516 -19.35 -1.85 -10.68
N VAL A 517 -20.22 -0.85 -10.56
CA VAL A 517 -19.94 0.38 -9.81
C VAL A 517 -20.38 0.18 -8.36
N THR A 518 -19.47 0.46 -7.44
CA THR A 518 -19.68 0.22 -6.01
C THR A 518 -19.04 1.30 -5.14
N SER A 519 -19.26 1.21 -3.82
CA SER A 519 -18.58 2.04 -2.84
C SER A 519 -17.10 1.69 -2.71
N ASP A 520 -16.24 2.70 -2.51
CA ASP A 520 -14.85 2.54 -2.08
C ASP A 520 -14.75 3.02 -0.63
N ASN A 521 -14.09 4.15 -0.35
CA ASN A 521 -14.07 4.83 0.93
C ASN A 521 -14.99 6.07 0.84
N PRO A 522 -16.30 5.96 1.12
CA PRO A 522 -17.24 7.09 0.99
C PRO A 522 -16.98 8.19 2.02
N ARG A 523 -16.36 7.86 3.18
CA ARG A 523 -16.13 8.79 4.29
C ARG A 523 -17.46 9.41 4.75
N THR A 524 -17.54 10.74 4.74
CA THR A 524 -18.73 11.51 5.09
C THR A 524 -19.48 12.03 3.85
N GLU A 525 -19.15 11.55 2.65
CA GLU A 525 -19.94 11.84 1.45
C GLU A 525 -20.99 10.74 1.25
N ASN A 526 -22.18 11.12 0.78
CA ASN A 526 -23.21 10.14 0.43
C ASN A 526 -22.68 9.23 -0.71
N PRO A 527 -22.59 7.90 -0.52
CA PRO A 527 -22.09 6.99 -1.54
C PRO A 527 -22.88 7.07 -2.86
N ASP A 528 -24.19 7.35 -2.81
CA ASP A 528 -25.03 7.42 -4.01
C ASP A 528 -24.62 8.58 -4.91
N VAL A 529 -24.20 9.71 -4.34
CA VAL A 529 -23.69 10.86 -5.12
C VAL A 529 -22.40 10.48 -5.84
N VAL A 530 -21.51 9.75 -5.15
CA VAL A 530 -20.26 9.29 -5.75
C VAL A 530 -20.52 8.30 -6.89
N ILE A 531 -21.47 7.39 -6.71
CA ILE A 531 -21.90 6.42 -7.72
C ILE A 531 -22.52 7.15 -8.93
N ASP A 532 -23.41 8.10 -8.69
CA ASP A 532 -24.05 8.91 -9.74
C ASP A 532 -23.01 9.64 -10.60
N ASP A 533 -21.99 10.24 -9.99
CA ASP A 533 -20.89 10.90 -10.70
C ASP A 533 -20.08 9.93 -11.59
N ILE A 534 -19.81 8.71 -11.10
CA ILE A 534 -19.13 7.68 -11.89
C ILE A 534 -19.99 7.28 -13.08
N VAL A 535 -21.25 7.00 -12.80
CA VAL A 535 -22.23 6.50 -13.75
C VAL A 535 -22.49 7.54 -14.85
N ALA A 536 -22.45 8.85 -14.53
CA ALA A 536 -22.52 9.94 -15.49
C ALA A 536 -21.44 9.90 -16.59
N GLY A 537 -20.35 9.14 -16.37
CA GLY A 537 -19.30 8.89 -17.33
C GLY A 537 -19.63 7.88 -18.44
N PHE A 538 -20.70 7.10 -18.32
CA PHE A 538 -21.05 6.10 -19.33
C PHE A 538 -21.50 6.75 -20.66
N SER A 539 -21.42 6.00 -21.77
CA SER A 539 -21.64 6.54 -23.12
C SER A 539 -23.03 7.18 -23.30
N SER A 540 -23.08 8.24 -24.12
CA SER A 540 -24.34 8.92 -24.48
C SER A 540 -25.33 8.01 -25.20
N GLU A 541 -24.85 7.00 -25.93
CA GLU A 541 -25.68 6.03 -26.63
C GLU A 541 -26.61 5.27 -25.67
N LEU A 542 -26.19 5.02 -24.44
CA LEU A 542 -27.06 4.43 -23.42
C LEU A 542 -28.23 5.37 -23.11
N TYR A 543 -27.99 6.67 -22.94
CA TYR A 543 -29.03 7.66 -22.67
C TYR A 543 -30.01 7.77 -23.84
N GLU A 544 -29.50 7.78 -25.07
CA GLU A 544 -30.32 7.84 -26.29
C GLU A 544 -31.17 6.58 -26.46
N ARG A 545 -30.56 5.40 -26.31
CA ARG A 545 -31.24 4.10 -26.44
C ARG A 545 -32.41 3.97 -25.46
N PHE A 546 -32.27 4.53 -24.25
CA PHE A 546 -33.29 4.42 -23.20
C PHE A 546 -34.15 5.67 -23.04
N GLN A 547 -33.98 6.68 -23.91
CA GLN A 547 -34.71 7.95 -23.89
C GLN A 547 -34.66 8.65 -22.52
N VAL A 548 -33.49 8.61 -21.88
CA VAL A 548 -33.27 9.19 -20.55
C VAL A 548 -32.62 10.55 -20.70
N ASP A 549 -33.15 11.54 -20.00
CA ASP A 549 -32.54 12.86 -19.94
C ASP A 549 -31.17 12.76 -19.26
N LYS A 550 -30.11 13.25 -19.91
CA LYS A 550 -28.76 13.28 -19.35
C LYS A 550 -28.69 14.10 -18.06
N GLU A 551 -29.52 15.13 -17.92
CA GLU A 551 -29.56 16.00 -16.74
C GLU A 551 -30.18 15.30 -15.51
N LEU A 552 -30.97 14.24 -15.73
CA LEU A 552 -31.50 13.39 -14.67
C LEU A 552 -30.51 12.30 -14.23
N GLY A 553 -29.30 12.20 -14.81
CA GLY A 553 -28.37 11.10 -14.53
C GLY A 553 -28.96 9.72 -14.91
N LEU A 554 -28.20 8.64 -14.68
CA LEU A 554 -28.74 7.28 -14.87
C LEU A 554 -29.45 6.83 -13.58
N HIS A 555 -30.46 7.59 -13.11
CA HIS A 555 -31.29 7.23 -11.95
C HIS A 555 -32.00 5.84 -12.08
N TRP A 556 -31.88 5.16 -13.23
CA TRP A 556 -32.31 3.77 -13.42
C TRP A 556 -31.22 2.73 -13.11
N LEU A 557 -29.94 3.12 -13.10
CA LEU A 557 -28.82 2.35 -12.55
C LEU A 557 -28.77 2.51 -11.03
N GLN A 558 -29.91 2.28 -10.38
CA GLN A 558 -29.97 2.23 -8.91
C GLN A 558 -29.33 0.94 -8.40
N ASP A 559 -28.86 1.00 -7.16
CA ASP A 559 -28.35 -0.17 -6.47
C ASP A 559 -29.39 -1.29 -6.48
N ILE A 560 -29.05 -2.41 -7.11
CA ILE A 560 -29.91 -3.59 -7.22
C ILE A 560 -30.37 -4.17 -5.87
N HIS A 561 -29.62 -3.91 -4.79
CA HIS A 561 -30.02 -4.23 -3.42
C HIS A 561 -31.05 -3.28 -2.85
N ASN A 562 -30.87 -1.98 -3.11
CA ASN A 562 -31.73 -0.90 -2.62
C ASN A 562 -32.84 -0.54 -3.62
N LEU A 563 -33.06 -1.36 -4.66
CA LEU A 563 -34.30 -1.39 -5.42
C LEU A 563 -35.45 -1.90 -4.51
N ASP A 564 -35.74 -1.16 -3.44
CA ASP A 564 -37.00 -1.21 -2.72
C ASP A 564 -38.12 -0.90 -3.75
N PRO A 565 -39.31 -1.51 -3.69
CA PRO A 565 -40.42 -1.09 -4.53
C PRO A 565 -40.78 0.32 -4.07
N VAL A 566 -40.13 1.31 -4.68
CA VAL A 566 -40.21 2.75 -4.43
C VAL A 566 -41.55 3.07 -3.82
N TYR A 567 -41.55 3.39 -2.52
CA TYR A 567 -42.67 3.97 -1.77
C TYR A 567 -44.04 3.66 -2.35
N ILE A 568 -44.73 2.64 -1.81
CA ILE A 568 -46.17 2.47 -2.02
C ILE A 568 -46.83 3.37 -0.96
N PRO A 569 -47.37 4.57 -1.28
CA PRO A 569 -48.09 5.36 -0.28
C PRO A 569 -49.14 4.49 0.40
N GLU A 570 -49.34 4.60 1.71
CA GLU A 570 -50.35 3.81 2.44
C GLU A 570 -51.76 3.94 1.84
N SER A 571 -52.02 5.02 1.09
CA SER A 571 -53.25 5.25 0.32
C SER A 571 -53.41 4.37 -0.93
N THR A 572 -52.38 3.62 -1.35
CA THR A 572 -52.39 2.79 -2.57
C THR A 572 -53.10 1.46 -2.32
N THR A 573 -54.41 1.47 -2.53
CA THR A 573 -55.31 0.33 -2.25
C THR A 573 -55.52 -0.60 -3.45
N ARG A 574 -55.15 -0.19 -4.66
CA ARG A 574 -55.42 -0.95 -5.90
C ARG A 574 -54.23 -1.82 -6.31
N ARG A 575 -54.50 -3.11 -6.53
CA ARG A 575 -53.49 -4.15 -6.86
C ARG A 575 -52.61 -3.80 -8.07
N TRP A 576 -53.17 -3.19 -9.12
CA TRP A 576 -52.45 -2.82 -10.36
C TRP A 576 -51.52 -1.60 -10.21
N GLU A 577 -51.75 -0.72 -9.24
CA GLU A 577 -50.84 0.40 -8.95
C GLU A 577 -49.59 -0.11 -8.23
N LYS A 578 -49.71 -1.12 -7.36
CA LYS A 578 -48.57 -1.84 -6.75
C LYS A 578 -47.69 -2.54 -7.81
N PHE A 579 -48.29 -3.07 -8.88
CA PHE A 579 -47.56 -3.67 -10.01
C PHE A 579 -46.68 -2.67 -10.79
N LYS A 580 -47.00 -1.37 -10.81
CA LYS A 580 -46.13 -0.35 -11.44
C LYS A 580 -44.81 -0.17 -10.67
N TYR A 581 -44.84 -0.27 -9.34
CA TYR A 581 -43.66 -0.11 -8.48
C TYR A 581 -42.79 -1.37 -8.45
N ILE A 582 -43.39 -2.57 -8.43
CA ILE A 582 -42.69 -3.85 -8.64
C ILE A 582 -42.10 -3.94 -10.06
N GLY A 583 -42.81 -3.36 -11.04
CA GLY A 583 -42.35 -3.24 -12.42
C GLY A 583 -41.06 -2.44 -12.58
N ASN A 584 -40.83 -1.39 -11.77
CA ASN A 584 -39.63 -0.56 -11.85
C ASN A 584 -38.35 -1.30 -11.41
N ARG A 585 -38.39 -2.10 -10.33
CA ARG A 585 -37.29 -2.98 -9.94
C ARG A 585 -36.93 -3.96 -11.06
N SER A 586 -37.96 -4.59 -11.63
CA SER A 586 -37.76 -5.52 -12.76
C SER A 586 -37.20 -4.80 -14.00
N ARG A 587 -37.54 -3.53 -14.23
CA ARG A 587 -37.10 -2.75 -15.38
C ARG A 587 -35.66 -2.29 -15.22
N ALA A 588 -35.29 -1.71 -14.08
CA ALA A 588 -33.91 -1.32 -13.78
C ALA A 588 -32.97 -2.53 -13.83
N GLN A 589 -33.35 -3.66 -13.22
CA GLN A 589 -32.57 -4.89 -13.26
C GLN A 589 -32.43 -5.47 -14.67
N LYS A 590 -33.53 -5.57 -15.44
CA LYS A 590 -33.49 -6.02 -16.84
C LYS A 590 -32.58 -5.14 -17.68
N LEU A 591 -32.63 -3.84 -17.44
CA LEU A 591 -31.83 -2.86 -18.16
C LEU A 591 -30.34 -3.01 -17.82
N GLN A 592 -29.99 -3.14 -16.54
CA GLN A 592 -28.64 -3.45 -16.07
C GLN A 592 -28.10 -4.75 -16.68
N ASN A 593 -28.93 -5.79 -16.77
CA ASN A 593 -28.58 -7.04 -17.46
C ASN A 593 -28.36 -6.85 -18.96
N GLU A 594 -29.16 -6.03 -19.62
CA GLU A 594 -29.07 -5.75 -21.06
C GLU A 594 -27.78 -5.02 -21.41
N VAL A 595 -27.39 -4.04 -20.59
CA VAL A 595 -26.20 -3.21 -20.83
C VAL A 595 -24.94 -3.73 -20.14
N LYS A 596 -25.07 -4.74 -19.27
CA LYS A 596 -23.99 -5.30 -18.44
C LYS A 596 -23.26 -4.24 -17.61
N ARG A 597 -24.00 -3.27 -17.09
CA ARG A 597 -23.51 -2.23 -16.18
C ARG A 597 -24.38 -2.33 -14.94
N TYR A 598 -23.76 -2.68 -13.82
CA TYR A 598 -24.43 -2.94 -12.57
C TYR A 598 -24.03 -1.91 -11.53
N VAL A 599 -25.00 -1.46 -10.73
CA VAL A 599 -24.76 -0.64 -9.56
C VAL A 599 -25.07 -1.46 -8.33
N VAL A 600 -24.09 -1.55 -7.44
CA VAL A 600 -24.15 -2.31 -6.19
C VAL A 600 -23.39 -1.50 -5.14
N GLN A 601 -24.08 -0.81 -4.23
CA GLN A 601 -23.41 0.07 -3.27
C GLN A 601 -22.49 -0.72 -2.34
N GLU A 602 -22.92 -1.91 -1.94
CA GLU A 602 -22.18 -2.82 -1.06
C GLU A 602 -21.02 -3.56 -1.77
N ARG A 603 -19.78 -3.15 -1.47
CA ARG A 603 -18.56 -3.61 -2.17
C ARG A 603 -18.34 -5.12 -2.09
N TYR A 604 -18.58 -5.75 -0.93
CA TYR A 604 -18.41 -7.21 -0.80
C TYR A 604 -19.35 -7.97 -1.75
N TYR A 605 -20.56 -7.44 -1.96
CA TYR A 605 -21.54 -8.08 -2.83
C TYR A 605 -21.18 -7.88 -4.30
N ALA A 606 -20.75 -6.69 -4.68
CA ALA A 606 -20.27 -6.41 -6.03
C ALA A 606 -19.14 -7.38 -6.44
N ILE A 607 -18.18 -7.61 -5.55
CA ILE A 607 -17.07 -8.56 -5.75
C ILE A 607 -17.60 -9.99 -5.96
N ARG A 608 -18.49 -10.45 -5.07
CA ARG A 608 -19.05 -11.81 -5.15
C ARG A 608 -19.85 -12.02 -6.43
N LEU A 609 -20.63 -11.02 -6.85
CA LEU A 609 -21.38 -11.08 -8.10
C LEU A 609 -20.45 -11.14 -9.31
N ALA A 610 -19.43 -10.28 -9.35
CA ALA A 610 -18.47 -10.27 -10.44
C ALA A 610 -17.73 -11.61 -10.59
N ILE A 611 -17.24 -12.17 -9.48
CA ILE A 611 -16.58 -13.48 -9.46
C ILE A 611 -17.56 -14.60 -9.86
N GLY A 612 -18.81 -14.54 -9.40
CA GLY A 612 -19.81 -15.53 -9.79
C GLY A 612 -20.20 -15.48 -11.27
N MET A 613 -20.13 -14.30 -11.90
CA MET A 613 -20.42 -14.10 -13.33
C MET A 613 -19.27 -14.50 -14.27
N ALA A 614 -18.07 -14.74 -13.72
CA ALA A 614 -16.89 -15.09 -14.50
C ALA A 614 -16.98 -16.50 -15.09
N GLN A 615 -16.39 -16.67 -16.27
CA GLN A 615 -16.30 -17.92 -17.02
C GLN A 615 -14.84 -18.18 -17.44
N ALA A 616 -14.58 -19.41 -17.90
CA ALA A 616 -13.26 -19.87 -18.34
C ALA A 616 -12.56 -18.92 -19.33
N GLY A 617 -11.42 -18.36 -18.91
CA GLY A 617 -10.61 -17.41 -19.66
C GLY A 617 -11.02 -15.94 -19.52
N ASP A 618 -11.98 -15.62 -18.66
CA ASP A 618 -12.29 -14.24 -18.28
C ASP A 618 -11.24 -13.69 -17.30
N ALA A 619 -11.31 -12.37 -17.09
CA ALA A 619 -10.59 -11.68 -16.02
C ALA A 619 -11.54 -10.77 -15.24
N VAL A 620 -11.56 -10.96 -13.92
CA VAL A 620 -12.23 -10.08 -12.96
C VAL A 620 -11.20 -9.11 -12.40
N VAL A 621 -11.42 -7.81 -12.56
CA VAL A 621 -10.53 -6.75 -12.07
C VAL A 621 -11.25 -6.01 -10.95
N ILE A 622 -10.71 -6.09 -9.74
CA ILE A 622 -11.20 -5.38 -8.55
C ILE A 622 -10.24 -4.23 -8.28
N ALA A 623 -10.65 -3.01 -8.62
CA ALA A 623 -9.81 -1.83 -8.59
C ALA A 623 -10.20 -0.84 -7.48
N GLY A 624 -9.23 -0.03 -7.06
CA GLY A 624 -9.42 1.11 -6.15
C GLY A 624 -8.63 0.96 -4.84
N LYS A 625 -8.91 -0.10 -4.07
CA LYS A 625 -8.38 -0.27 -2.71
C LYS A 625 -7.04 -1.01 -2.64
N GLY A 626 -6.78 -1.94 -3.55
CA GLY A 626 -5.52 -2.68 -3.63
C GLY A 626 -5.17 -3.38 -2.32
N HIS A 627 -4.22 -2.80 -1.57
CA HIS A 627 -3.68 -3.37 -0.33
C HIS A 627 -4.46 -2.95 0.92
N GLU A 628 -5.31 -1.92 0.81
CA GLU A 628 -6.15 -1.44 1.90
C GLU A 628 -7.13 -2.53 2.35
N ASP A 629 -7.04 -2.91 3.62
CA ASP A 629 -7.87 -3.90 4.32
C ASP A 629 -8.92 -3.24 5.24
N TYR A 630 -9.30 -2.00 4.91
CA TYR A 630 -10.33 -1.23 5.58
C TYR A 630 -11.21 -0.46 4.61
N GLN A 631 -12.40 -0.06 5.07
CA GLN A 631 -13.29 0.90 4.43
C GLN A 631 -13.56 2.06 5.38
N ILE A 632 -13.54 3.31 4.91
CA ILE A 632 -13.89 4.49 5.71
C ILE A 632 -15.36 4.85 5.46
N LEU A 633 -16.18 4.75 6.50
CA LEU A 633 -17.63 4.97 6.50
C LEU A 633 -17.98 6.13 7.44
N ALA A 634 -19.18 6.71 7.31
CA ALA A 634 -19.73 7.64 8.30
C ALA A 634 -20.39 6.85 9.45
N ASP A 635 -20.10 7.22 10.70
CA ASP A 635 -20.85 6.75 11.87
C ASP A 635 -22.19 7.49 12.05
N GLU A 636 -22.90 7.18 13.14
CA GLU A 636 -24.20 7.78 13.46
C GLU A 636 -24.11 9.31 13.68
N GLU A 637 -22.94 9.80 14.09
CA GLU A 637 -22.60 11.22 14.27
C GLU A 637 -21.97 11.86 13.01
N TYR A 638 -22.00 11.16 11.88
CA TYR A 638 -21.45 11.59 10.60
C TYR A 638 -19.95 11.89 10.65
N GLN A 639 -19.22 11.20 11.51
CA GLN A 639 -17.76 11.20 11.58
C GLN A 639 -17.17 10.04 10.79
N PRO A 640 -16.01 10.21 10.15
CA PRO A 640 -15.36 9.14 9.42
C PRO A 640 -14.80 8.09 10.39
N VAL A 641 -15.26 6.85 10.25
CA VAL A 641 -14.80 5.68 11.01
C VAL A 641 -14.21 4.64 10.07
N LYS A 642 -13.08 4.07 10.47
CA LYS A 642 -12.39 3.00 9.77
C LYS A 642 -12.98 1.64 10.18
N SER A 643 -13.56 0.94 9.21
CA SER A 643 -14.15 -0.40 9.36
C SER A 643 -13.29 -1.43 8.63
N TRP A 644 -13.17 -2.65 9.12
CA TRP A 644 -12.46 -3.73 8.41
C TRP A 644 -13.19 -4.13 7.11
N PHE A 645 -12.45 -4.20 6.01
CA PHE A 645 -12.92 -4.65 4.69
C PHE A 645 -11.72 -4.94 3.79
N ASP A 646 -11.57 -6.14 3.25
CA ASP A 646 -10.43 -6.49 2.39
C ASP A 646 -10.89 -7.17 1.09
N ASP A 647 -10.58 -6.53 -0.05
CA ASP A 647 -10.90 -7.03 -1.40
C ASP A 647 -10.37 -8.46 -1.63
N ARG A 648 -9.18 -8.76 -1.10
CA ARG A 648 -8.51 -10.06 -1.27
C ARG A 648 -9.24 -11.13 -0.47
N VAL A 649 -9.57 -10.84 0.79
CA VAL A 649 -10.31 -11.77 1.66
C VAL A 649 -11.68 -12.06 1.07
N GLU A 650 -12.40 -11.04 0.57
CA GLU A 650 -13.68 -11.24 -0.11
C GLU A 650 -13.55 -12.06 -1.38
N SER A 651 -12.48 -11.86 -2.15
CA SER A 651 -12.23 -12.62 -3.38
C SER A 651 -11.98 -14.10 -3.09
N TYR A 652 -11.14 -14.42 -2.10
CA TYR A 652 -10.92 -15.80 -1.66
C TYR A 652 -12.22 -16.45 -1.16
N ALA A 653 -12.98 -15.74 -0.33
CA ALA A 653 -14.26 -16.22 0.17
C ALA A 653 -15.27 -16.47 -0.97
N ALA A 654 -15.33 -15.56 -1.94
CA ALA A 654 -16.19 -15.69 -3.11
C ALA A 654 -15.83 -16.93 -3.94
N LEU A 655 -14.55 -17.12 -4.28
CA LEU A 655 -14.09 -18.28 -5.07
C LEU A 655 -14.45 -19.62 -4.40
N GLN A 656 -14.27 -19.72 -3.08
CA GLN A 656 -14.57 -20.94 -2.32
C GLN A 656 -16.07 -21.27 -2.27
N GLU A 657 -16.93 -20.24 -2.25
CA GLU A 657 -18.38 -20.42 -2.27
C GLU A 657 -18.93 -20.61 -3.70
N MET A 658 -18.34 -19.94 -4.70
CA MET A 658 -18.80 -20.04 -6.10
C MET A 658 -18.68 -21.46 -6.64
N ALA A 659 -17.61 -22.18 -6.29
CA ALA A 659 -17.47 -23.59 -6.65
C ALA A 659 -18.67 -24.43 -6.17
N LYS A 660 -19.22 -24.11 -4.99
CA LYS A 660 -20.41 -24.80 -4.43
C LYS A 660 -21.69 -24.36 -5.13
N ILE A 661 -21.84 -23.06 -5.40
CA ILE A 661 -23.03 -22.49 -6.07
C ILE A 661 -23.17 -23.05 -7.49
N GLN A 662 -22.08 -23.05 -8.26
CA GLN A 662 -22.06 -23.59 -9.62
C GLN A 662 -22.30 -25.11 -9.60
N ALA A 663 -21.68 -25.85 -8.68
CA ALA A 663 -21.93 -27.29 -8.51
C ALA A 663 -23.40 -27.61 -8.12
N ALA A 664 -24.10 -26.69 -7.45
CA ALA A 664 -25.51 -26.82 -7.10
C ALA A 664 -26.48 -26.51 -8.27
N GLY A 665 -25.97 -26.14 -9.44
CA GLY A 665 -26.76 -25.92 -10.66
C GLY A 665 -27.36 -24.53 -10.80
N TRP A 666 -26.83 -23.55 -10.07
CA TRP A 666 -27.19 -22.13 -10.23
C TRP A 666 -26.58 -21.55 -11.50
N ARG A 667 -27.37 -20.76 -12.21
CA ARG A 667 -26.95 -19.93 -13.35
C ARG A 667 -26.60 -18.55 -12.85
N THR A 668 -25.35 -18.17 -13.07
CA THR A 668 -24.78 -16.94 -12.53
C THR A 668 -24.50 -15.90 -13.60
N ASN A 669 -24.95 -16.10 -14.84
CA ASN A 669 -24.63 -15.24 -16.00
C ASN A 669 -25.40 -13.90 -16.03
N GLU A 670 -26.56 -13.83 -15.39
CA GLU A 670 -27.42 -12.64 -15.29
C GLU A 670 -28.14 -12.61 -13.96
N LEU A 671 -28.58 -11.43 -13.52
CA LEU A 671 -29.25 -11.23 -12.24
C LEU A 671 -30.79 -11.22 -12.39
N PRO A 672 -31.56 -11.76 -11.43
CA PRO A 672 -31.08 -12.56 -10.31
C PRO A 672 -30.52 -13.88 -10.80
N TRP A 673 -29.54 -14.43 -10.09
CA TRP A 673 -29.08 -15.79 -10.35
C TRP A 673 -30.24 -16.76 -10.16
N THR A 674 -30.39 -17.73 -11.06
CA THR A 674 -31.54 -18.65 -11.09
C THR A 674 -31.09 -20.10 -10.98
N TRP A 675 -31.96 -20.97 -10.47
CA TRP A 675 -31.69 -22.41 -10.36
C TRP A 675 -32.38 -23.16 -11.53
N GLY A 676 -31.67 -24.03 -12.28
CA GLY A 676 -32.32 -24.96 -13.24
C GLY A 676 -31.64 -25.29 -14.57
N LYS A 677 -32.06 -26.41 -15.19
CA LYS A 677 -31.53 -27.02 -16.46
C LYS A 677 -31.72 -26.14 -17.71
N PRO A 678 -30.85 -26.23 -18.74
CA PRO A 678 -30.60 -25.20 -19.78
C PRO A 678 -31.78 -24.67 -20.63
N GLU A 679 -33.00 -25.23 -20.59
CA GLU A 679 -33.97 -25.08 -21.69
C GLU A 679 -35.42 -24.68 -21.32
N LEU A 680 -35.77 -24.41 -20.05
CA LEU A 680 -37.13 -23.98 -19.73
C LEU A 680 -37.24 -22.45 -19.55
N PRO A 681 -38.19 -21.77 -20.21
CA PRO A 681 -38.48 -20.37 -19.95
C PRO A 681 -38.97 -20.21 -18.51
N ILE A 682 -38.51 -19.14 -17.85
CA ILE A 682 -38.87 -18.79 -16.49
C ILE A 682 -40.37 -18.44 -16.47
N ASP A 683 -41.15 -19.16 -15.66
CA ASP A 683 -42.50 -18.73 -15.30
C ASP A 683 -42.37 -17.47 -14.44
N PRO A 684 -43.01 -16.33 -14.80
CA PRO A 684 -42.97 -15.12 -13.99
C PRO A 684 -43.41 -15.30 -12.53
N ASP A 685 -44.16 -16.36 -12.24
CA ASP A 685 -44.66 -16.69 -10.91
C ASP A 685 -43.64 -17.48 -10.04
N ASP A 686 -42.52 -17.97 -10.62
CA ASP A 686 -41.44 -18.68 -9.91
C ASP A 686 -40.32 -17.75 -9.40
N LEU A 687 -40.56 -16.42 -9.37
CA LEU A 687 -39.61 -15.37 -8.96
C LEU A 687 -39.72 -14.95 -7.48
N GLU A 688 -40.59 -15.58 -6.68
CA GLU A 688 -40.58 -15.47 -5.20
C GLU A 688 -39.44 -16.28 -4.58
#